data_AF-A0A2G9HGL0-F1
#
_entry.id   AF-A0A2G9HGL0-F1
#
_cell.length_a   1.000
_cell.length_b   1.000
_cell.length_c   1.000
_cell.angle_alpha   90.00
_cell.angle_beta   90.00
_cell.angle_gamma   90.00
#
_symmetry.space_group_name_H-M   'P 1'
#
loop_
_entity.id
_entity.type
_entity.pdbx_description
1 polymer ?
#
loop_
_entity_poly.entity_id
_entity_poly.type
_entity_poly.pdbx_seq_one_letter_code
_entity_poly.pdbx_strand_id
1 'polypeptide(L)'
;MSPRHPLLITSIHLQSPPLCLCRSSVFTCAATAAVTTMSLSSSTSISSISSIWNGSHTGKLGMIHLQVQLSLPNNKQQRTIICSATANRSASVIEQGTILSDSGLSRIGSLSQVSGVLGCQWGDEGKGKLVDILAEHFDIVARCQGGANAGHTIYNAEGKKFALHLVPSGILNEETICVIGNGVVVHLPGFFKEIDSLESNGVSCQGRILVSDRAHLLFDFHQIVDGLREAELAKSFIGTTRRGIGPCYSSKVIRNGIRVSDLRHMDTFPQKLDLLLSDAASRFRDFNYGPDMLREEVERYKRFAERLEPFIADTVHYMNDAIGQKQKILVEGGQATMLDIDFGTYPFVTSSSPSAGGICTGLGIAPKVVGDLIGVVKSYTTRVGSGPFPTEILGKGGDLLRFAGQEFGTTTGRPRRCGWLDIVALKYCCQINGFSSLNLTKLDVLSDLPEIQLGISYKQIDGTPIQSFPSDLRVLEQIKASGGANAGHTIYNAEGKKFALHLVPSGILNEETICVIGNGVVVHLPGFFKEIDSLESNGVSCQGRILVSDRAHLLFDFHQIVDGLREAELAKSFIGTTRRGIGPCYSSKVIRNGIRVSDLRHMDTFPQKLDLLLSDAASRFRDFNYGPDMLREEVERYKRFAERLEPFIADTVHYMNDAIGQKQKILVEGGQATMLDIDFGTYPFVTSSSPSAGGICTGLGIAPKVVGDLIGVVKSYTTRVGSGPFPTEILGKGGDLLRFAGQEFGTTTGRPRRCGWLDIVALKYCCQINGFSSLNLTKLDVLSDLPEIQLGISYKQIDGTPIQSFPSDLRVLEQIKASVEYETMPGWLSDISSIRNYSELPKAARNYVERIGELTGVPIHYIGVGPGRDALIYK
;
A
#
# COMPACT_ATOMS: atom_id res chain seq x y z
N MET A 1 5.66 -69.73 7.25
CA MET A 1 6.81 -70.35 7.95
C MET A 1 7.39 -69.32 8.90
N SER A 2 7.76 -69.75 10.10
CA SER A 2 8.35 -68.94 11.19
C SER A 2 9.53 -69.75 11.77
N PRO A 3 10.20 -69.37 12.88
CA PRO A 3 10.33 -68.07 13.55
C PRO A 3 11.83 -67.75 13.89
N ARG A 4 12.11 -66.71 14.71
CA ARG A 4 12.67 -66.86 16.09
C ARG A 4 13.08 -65.53 16.76
N HIS A 5 12.29 -65.10 17.75
CA HIS A 5 12.84 -64.53 19.00
C HIS A 5 13.42 -65.67 19.86
N PRO A 6 14.37 -65.40 20.80
CA PRO A 6 14.05 -65.14 22.22
C PRO A 6 15.02 -64.13 22.93
N LEU A 7 14.95 -63.73 24.22
CA LEU A 7 13.89 -63.51 25.25
C LEU A 7 14.56 -62.88 26.52
N LEU A 8 13.79 -62.17 27.38
CA LEU A 8 13.92 -62.07 28.88
C LEU A 8 15.21 -61.47 29.51
N ILE A 9 15.24 -60.76 30.67
CA ILE A 9 14.22 -60.10 31.55
C ILE A 9 14.73 -58.63 31.89
N THR A 10 14.54 -57.87 32.98
CA THR A 10 14.03 -58.03 34.38
C THR A 10 13.43 -56.70 34.95
N SER A 11 13.36 -56.55 36.28
CA SER A 11 12.85 -55.45 37.13
C SER A 11 13.95 -54.40 37.49
N ILE A 12 13.77 -53.29 38.23
CA ILE A 12 12.93 -52.95 39.42
C ILE A 12 12.47 -51.46 39.41
N HIS A 13 11.33 -51.14 40.07
CA HIS A 13 10.79 -49.78 40.32
C HIS A 13 11.55 -48.97 41.40
N LEU A 14 11.45 -47.63 41.41
CA LEU A 14 10.74 -46.85 42.47
C LEU A 14 10.88 -45.31 42.34
N GLN A 15 9.74 -44.61 42.48
CA GLN A 15 9.50 -43.30 43.12
C GLN A 15 10.30 -42.01 42.74
N SER A 16 9.72 -40.87 43.16
CA SER A 16 10.10 -39.46 42.96
C SER A 16 9.66 -38.65 44.21
N PRO A 17 9.76 -37.30 44.27
CA PRO A 17 10.83 -36.32 43.96
C PRO A 17 11.48 -35.88 45.32
N PRO A 18 11.64 -34.60 45.80
CA PRO A 18 11.85 -33.27 45.18
C PRO A 18 12.96 -32.36 45.83
N LEU A 19 13.20 -31.19 45.18
CA LEU A 19 13.55 -29.86 45.75
C LEU A 19 14.90 -29.52 46.46
N CYS A 20 15.41 -28.34 46.06
CA CYS A 20 16.20 -27.32 46.80
C CYS A 20 17.52 -27.63 47.55
N LEU A 21 18.59 -26.90 47.20
CA LEU A 21 19.09 -25.75 48.00
C LEU A 21 20.19 -24.92 47.31
N CYS A 22 20.59 -23.78 47.92
CA CYS A 22 21.54 -22.79 47.37
C CYS A 22 22.85 -22.68 48.17
N ARG A 23 23.94 -22.24 47.51
CA ARG A 23 25.06 -21.37 48.00
C ARG A 23 26.03 -21.13 46.83
N SER A 24 26.61 -19.97 46.48
CA SER A 24 26.83 -18.64 47.09
C SER A 24 28.18 -18.38 47.79
N SER A 25 29.10 -17.73 47.06
CA SER A 25 30.26 -16.95 47.51
C SER A 25 30.41 -15.79 46.50
N VAL A 26 30.50 -14.49 46.81
CA VAL A 26 31.05 -13.69 47.93
C VAL A 26 32.57 -13.48 47.85
N PHE A 27 32.94 -12.25 47.54
CA PHE A 27 34.22 -11.60 47.88
C PHE A 27 33.95 -10.10 48.13
N THR A 28 34.64 -9.47 49.09
CA THR A 28 34.34 -8.10 49.56
C THR A 28 35.56 -7.40 50.16
N CYS A 29 35.76 -6.13 49.77
CA CYS A 29 36.35 -5.00 50.52
C CYS A 29 36.01 -3.72 49.71
N ALA A 30 35.56 -2.56 50.22
CA ALA A 30 35.88 -1.78 51.43
C ALA A 30 37.30 -1.14 51.36
N ALA A 31 37.54 0.15 51.62
CA ALA A 31 36.68 1.31 51.95
C ALA A 31 37.30 2.59 51.28
N THR A 32 37.02 3.88 51.53
CA THR A 32 36.34 4.65 52.62
C THR A 32 35.82 5.99 52.06
N ALA A 33 35.05 6.79 52.83
CA ALA A 33 34.54 8.11 52.43
C ALA A 33 35.35 9.30 52.99
N ALA A 34 35.23 10.48 52.37
CA ALA A 34 35.68 11.78 52.88
C ALA A 34 34.83 12.94 52.32
N VAL A 35 34.67 14.02 53.10
CA VAL A 35 33.96 15.26 52.71
C VAL A 35 34.83 16.47 53.07
N THR A 36 35.10 17.35 52.10
CA THR A 36 35.68 18.69 52.36
C THR A 36 35.21 19.69 51.30
N THR A 37 35.01 20.95 51.70
CA THR A 37 34.57 22.07 50.86
C THR A 37 35.73 22.97 50.40
N MET A 38 35.65 23.52 49.19
CA MET A 38 36.28 24.79 48.78
C MET A 38 35.45 25.47 47.67
N SER A 39 35.77 26.72 47.32
CA SER A 39 34.85 27.66 46.65
C SER A 39 35.54 28.67 45.71
N LEU A 40 34.74 29.48 44.98
CA LEU A 40 35.12 30.62 44.11
C LEU A 40 35.76 30.19 42.76
N SER A 41 35.60 30.88 41.60
CA SER A 41 34.73 32.00 41.14
C SER A 41 34.73 31.99 39.56
N SER A 42 34.21 32.92 38.73
CA SER A 42 33.66 34.28 38.93
C SER A 42 32.64 34.71 37.84
N SER A 43 31.42 35.04 38.26
CA SER A 43 30.60 36.22 37.87
C SER A 43 30.90 37.06 36.60
N THR A 44 29.85 37.33 35.83
CA THR A 44 29.57 38.65 35.21
C THR A 44 28.06 38.93 35.22
N SER A 45 27.63 40.19 35.27
CA SER A 45 26.32 40.59 35.82
C SER A 45 25.49 41.55 34.94
N ILE A 46 24.19 41.64 35.25
CA ILE A 46 23.25 42.62 34.69
C ILE A 46 22.99 43.74 35.72
N SER A 47 23.12 45.00 35.31
CA SER A 47 22.64 46.19 36.03
C SER A 47 22.54 47.36 35.02
N SER A 48 21.35 47.78 34.58
CA SER A 48 20.36 48.63 35.28
C SER A 48 20.84 50.08 35.51
N ILE A 49 20.23 51.03 34.79
CA ILE A 49 20.22 52.47 35.11
C ILE A 49 18.74 52.92 35.11
N SER A 50 18.42 53.92 35.93
CA SER A 50 17.05 54.37 36.23
C SER A 50 16.93 55.90 36.25
N SER A 51 15.70 56.41 36.47
CA SER A 51 15.37 57.83 36.75
C SER A 51 15.37 58.77 35.50
N ILE A 52 14.58 59.87 35.40
CA ILE A 52 13.58 60.43 36.34
C ILE A 52 12.56 61.39 35.63
N TRP A 53 11.39 61.59 36.26
CA TRP A 53 10.42 62.72 36.16
C TRP A 53 9.42 62.95 34.98
N ASN A 54 8.14 63.03 35.38
CA ASN A 54 7.11 64.07 35.16
C ASN A 54 6.82 64.69 33.77
N GLY A 55 5.54 64.65 33.37
CA GLY A 55 4.97 65.53 32.31
C GLY A 55 3.49 65.24 32.00
N SER A 56 2.61 66.25 32.07
CA SER A 56 1.15 66.10 31.95
C SER A 56 0.58 66.46 30.58
N HIS A 57 -0.51 65.77 30.21
CA HIS A 57 -1.60 66.20 29.29
C HIS A 57 -1.33 66.49 27.79
N THR A 58 -2.13 65.80 26.96
CA THR A 58 -2.79 66.27 25.70
C THR A 58 -1.98 66.88 24.56
N GLY A 59 -2.05 66.25 23.38
CA GLY A 59 -2.32 67.03 22.15
C GLY A 59 -1.67 66.58 20.83
N LYS A 60 -2.55 66.22 19.86
CA LYS A 60 -2.36 66.28 18.39
C LYS A 60 -1.32 65.36 17.72
N LEU A 61 -1.62 65.06 16.45
CA LEU A 61 -0.74 64.37 15.51
C LEU A 61 0.40 65.29 15.04
N GLY A 62 1.57 64.69 14.78
CA GLY A 62 2.63 65.29 13.97
C GLY A 62 3.56 64.19 13.46
N MET A 63 3.50 63.85 12.17
CA MET A 63 4.50 62.97 11.57
C MET A 63 5.80 63.75 11.36
N ILE A 64 6.90 63.25 11.91
CA ILE A 64 8.26 63.70 11.58
C ILE A 64 9.04 62.46 11.14
N HIS A 65 9.42 62.41 9.86
CA HIS A 65 10.37 61.41 9.38
C HIS A 65 11.78 61.79 9.82
N LEU A 66 12.48 60.86 10.45
CA LEU A 66 13.94 60.87 10.54
C LEU A 66 14.49 59.74 9.66
N GLN A 67 15.39 60.06 8.73
CA GLN A 67 16.11 59.05 7.95
C GLN A 67 17.37 58.61 8.71
N VAL A 68 17.63 57.30 8.74
CA VAL A 68 18.94 56.73 9.04
C VAL A 68 19.26 55.74 7.91
N GLN A 69 20.38 55.93 7.24
CA GLN A 69 20.82 55.04 6.17
C GLN A 69 21.52 53.80 6.74
N LEU A 70 21.16 52.62 6.24
CA LEU A 70 21.97 51.41 6.33
C LEU A 70 22.16 50.84 4.93
N SER A 71 23.41 50.67 4.51
CA SER A 71 23.79 50.24 3.17
C SER A 71 23.97 48.72 3.10
N LEU A 72 23.20 48.05 2.24
CA LEU A 72 23.38 46.64 1.88
C LEU A 72 23.63 46.51 0.36
N PRO A 73 24.52 45.62 -0.11
CA PRO A 73 24.73 45.40 -1.54
C PRO A 73 23.52 44.76 -2.23
N ASN A 74 23.19 45.24 -3.44
CA ASN A 74 22.10 44.72 -4.26
C ASN A 74 22.47 43.40 -4.96
N ASN A 75 21.54 42.42 -4.98
CA ASN A 75 20.77 42.12 -6.21
C ASN A 75 19.86 40.88 -6.11
N LYS A 76 18.54 41.10 -6.03
CA LYS A 76 17.55 40.71 -7.07
C LYS A 76 16.16 41.25 -6.70
N GLN A 77 15.29 41.41 -7.69
CA GLN A 77 14.06 42.22 -7.59
C GLN A 77 12.86 41.44 -7.03
N GLN A 78 11.93 42.20 -6.42
CA GLN A 78 10.72 41.73 -5.74
C GLN A 78 9.59 41.36 -6.71
N ARG A 79 8.63 40.56 -6.22
CA ARG A 79 7.20 40.96 -6.20
C ARG A 79 6.56 40.62 -4.85
N THR A 80 5.51 41.34 -4.49
CA THR A 80 4.99 41.44 -3.12
C THR A 80 3.49 41.20 -3.09
N ILE A 81 2.98 40.59 -2.02
CA ILE A 81 1.57 40.70 -1.60
C ILE A 81 1.54 41.12 -0.13
N ILE A 82 0.67 42.06 0.22
CA ILE A 82 0.50 42.60 1.58
C ILE A 82 -0.90 42.21 2.07
N CYS A 83 -0.98 41.68 3.29
CA CYS A 83 -2.21 41.66 4.09
C CYS A 83 -1.87 42.10 5.52
N SER A 84 -2.61 43.08 6.05
CA SER A 84 -2.38 43.65 7.38
C SER A 84 -3.24 42.95 8.45
N ALA A 85 -2.62 42.54 9.56
CA ALA A 85 -3.32 42.05 10.74
C ALA A 85 -3.02 42.94 11.95
N THR A 86 -4.03 43.67 12.44
CA THR A 86 -3.95 44.48 13.65
C THR A 86 -4.28 43.62 14.88
N ALA A 87 -3.33 43.47 15.80
CA ALA A 87 -3.53 42.72 17.03
C ALA A 87 -4.22 43.57 18.10
N ASN A 88 -5.50 43.30 18.39
CA ASN A 88 -6.21 43.89 19.52
C ASN A 88 -6.22 42.92 20.72
N ARG A 89 -5.74 43.39 21.87
CA ARG A 89 -5.82 42.68 23.16
C ARG A 89 -6.91 43.28 24.04
N SER A 90 -8.05 42.61 24.15
CA SER A 90 -8.86 42.51 25.37
C SER A 90 -10.12 41.69 25.11
N ALA A 91 -10.34 40.65 25.91
CA ALA A 91 -11.61 39.92 25.95
C ALA A 91 -12.03 39.83 27.42
N SER A 92 -12.97 40.68 27.82
CA SER A 92 -13.69 40.53 29.09
C SER A 92 -14.63 39.34 29.00
N VAL A 93 -14.69 38.51 30.04
CA VAL A 93 -15.65 37.41 30.11
C VAL A 93 -17.07 37.99 30.10
N ILE A 94 -17.88 37.55 29.14
CA ILE A 94 -19.33 37.73 29.15
C ILE A 94 -19.92 36.33 29.18
N GLU A 95 -20.64 36.01 30.26
CA GLU A 95 -21.43 34.78 30.30
C GLU A 95 -22.63 34.91 29.38
N GLN A 96 -22.66 34.11 28.31
CA GLN A 96 -23.87 33.84 27.55
C GLN A 96 -24.16 32.35 27.66
N GLY A 97 -25.31 32.01 28.27
CA GLY A 97 -25.74 30.64 28.45
C GLY A 97 -26.05 29.98 27.10
N THR A 98 -25.19 29.08 26.65
CA THR A 98 -25.32 28.43 25.35
C THR A 98 -26.49 27.45 25.34
N ILE A 99 -27.53 27.75 24.57
CA ILE A 99 -28.49 26.73 24.14
C ILE A 99 -27.73 25.77 23.21
N LEU A 100 -27.60 24.52 23.62
CA LEU A 100 -26.92 23.48 22.84
C LEU A 100 -27.86 22.99 21.72
N SER A 101 -27.79 23.61 20.55
CA SER A 101 -28.59 23.24 19.38
C SER A 101 -27.77 23.11 18.09
N ASP A 102 -28.01 21.99 17.39
CA ASP A 102 -27.82 21.76 15.94
C ASP A 102 -26.39 21.77 15.33
N SER A 103 -25.38 22.34 15.98
CA SER A 103 -24.01 22.44 15.42
C SER A 103 -23.24 21.11 15.28
N GLY A 104 -23.82 19.98 15.73
CA GLY A 104 -23.25 18.64 15.58
C GLY A 104 -23.68 17.93 14.30
N LEU A 105 -24.99 17.90 14.04
CA LEU A 105 -25.59 17.27 12.87
C LEU A 105 -25.10 17.93 11.56
N SER A 106 -24.98 19.26 11.57
CA SER A 106 -24.47 20.03 10.43
C SER A 106 -23.07 19.58 9.98
N ARG A 107 -22.22 19.11 10.90
CA ARG A 107 -20.86 18.65 10.58
C ARG A 107 -20.83 17.24 9.98
N ILE A 108 -21.70 16.34 10.43
CA ILE A 108 -21.81 15.00 9.86
C ILE A 108 -22.45 15.07 8.46
N GLY A 109 -23.52 15.86 8.31
CA GLY A 109 -24.14 16.12 7.00
C GLY A 109 -23.16 16.71 5.97
N SER A 110 -22.21 17.55 6.42
CA SER A 110 -21.17 18.18 5.59
C SER A 110 -20.05 17.27 5.10
N LEU A 111 -19.96 16.02 5.58
CA LEU A 111 -18.97 15.06 5.08
C LEU A 111 -19.12 14.83 3.58
N SER A 112 -17.99 14.83 2.88
CA SER A 112 -17.90 14.60 1.44
C SER A 112 -18.56 13.30 0.96
N GLN A 113 -18.83 13.22 -0.34
CA GLN A 113 -19.46 12.06 -0.98
C GLN A 113 -18.76 10.73 -0.66
N VAL A 114 -17.44 10.62 -0.87
CA VAL A 114 -16.66 9.42 -0.51
C VAL A 114 -15.80 9.76 0.70
N SER A 115 -16.32 9.46 1.88
CA SER A 115 -15.64 9.66 3.16
C SER A 115 -15.11 8.34 3.72
N GLY A 116 -14.23 8.36 4.72
CA GLY A 116 -13.67 7.13 5.27
C GLY A 116 -13.18 7.24 6.71
N VAL A 117 -13.24 6.13 7.44
CA VAL A 117 -12.81 6.03 8.84
C VAL A 117 -11.67 5.03 8.94
N LEU A 118 -10.46 5.54 9.18
CA LEU A 118 -9.25 4.72 9.32
C LEU A 118 -8.70 4.85 10.74
N GLY A 119 -8.06 3.80 11.24
CA GLY A 119 -7.36 3.85 12.52
C GLY A 119 -5.97 4.41 12.31
N CYS A 120 -5.51 5.28 13.20
CA CYS A 120 -4.15 5.82 13.09
C CYS A 120 -3.11 4.77 13.49
N GLN A 121 -3.30 4.15 14.66
CA GLN A 121 -2.25 3.41 15.36
C GLN A 121 -2.30 1.89 15.09
N TRP A 122 -2.48 1.04 16.12
CA TRP A 122 -2.35 -0.42 16.02
C TRP A 122 -3.68 -1.19 15.93
N GLY A 123 -4.78 -0.52 15.57
CA GLY A 123 -5.97 -1.18 15.03
C GLY A 123 -7.15 -1.30 15.97
N ASP A 124 -6.98 -1.00 17.26
CA ASP A 124 -7.99 -1.21 18.30
C ASP A 124 -8.61 0.10 18.82
N GLU A 125 -8.59 1.17 18.03
CA GLU A 125 -8.95 2.54 18.44
C GLU A 125 -10.47 2.79 18.59
N GLY A 126 -11.31 1.78 18.33
CA GLY A 126 -12.77 1.87 18.45
C GLY A 126 -13.53 2.21 17.16
N LYS A 127 -12.86 2.20 16.00
CA LYS A 127 -13.40 2.54 14.66
C LYS A 127 -14.86 2.14 14.43
N GLY A 128 -15.20 0.87 14.67
CA GLY A 128 -16.52 0.31 14.39
C GLY A 128 -17.68 1.14 14.96
N LYS A 129 -17.54 1.70 16.17
CA LYS A 129 -18.58 2.57 16.76
C LYS A 129 -18.76 3.89 16.01
N LEU A 130 -17.69 4.45 15.44
CA LEU A 130 -17.81 5.67 14.63
C LEU A 130 -18.41 5.37 13.26
N VAL A 131 -18.07 4.23 12.64
CA VAL A 131 -18.64 3.85 11.34
C VAL A 131 -20.12 3.53 11.45
N ASP A 132 -20.52 2.81 12.50
CA ASP A 132 -21.91 2.53 12.89
C ASP A 132 -22.77 3.82 12.95
N ILE A 133 -22.34 4.79 13.79
CA ILE A 133 -23.01 6.09 13.95
C ILE A 133 -23.01 6.93 12.66
N LEU A 134 -21.95 6.86 11.86
CA LEU A 134 -21.90 7.61 10.60
C LEU A 134 -22.73 6.96 9.49
N ALA A 135 -22.90 5.64 9.49
CA ALA A 135 -23.54 4.89 8.42
C ALA A 135 -25.03 5.23 8.24
N GLU A 136 -25.71 5.78 9.25
CA GLU A 136 -27.06 6.37 9.14
C GLU A 136 -27.15 7.52 8.11
N HIS A 137 -26.00 8.03 7.63
CA HIS A 137 -25.91 9.16 6.71
C HIS A 137 -25.23 8.84 5.37
N PHE A 138 -25.04 7.56 5.03
CA PHE A 138 -24.40 7.10 3.80
C PHE A 138 -25.15 5.92 3.17
N ASP A 139 -25.39 5.99 1.85
CA ASP A 139 -26.09 4.97 1.08
C ASP A 139 -25.30 3.65 1.04
N ILE A 140 -23.96 3.74 1.03
CA ILE A 140 -23.05 2.60 0.90
C ILE A 140 -22.00 2.63 2.02
N VAL A 141 -21.78 1.50 2.68
CA VAL A 141 -20.62 1.27 3.59
C VAL A 141 -19.71 0.20 2.99
N ALA A 142 -18.48 0.56 2.67
CA ALA A 142 -17.55 -0.26 1.91
C ALA A 142 -16.29 -0.64 2.70
N ARG A 143 -15.95 -1.93 2.77
CA ARG A 143 -14.68 -2.42 3.32
C ARG A 143 -13.72 -2.76 2.18
N CYS A 144 -12.58 -2.08 2.14
CA CYS A 144 -11.65 -2.09 1.00
C CYS A 144 -10.55 -3.17 1.07
N GLN A 145 -10.07 -3.52 2.27
CA GLN A 145 -8.88 -4.37 2.44
C GLN A 145 -8.91 -5.19 3.74
N GLY A 146 -8.01 -6.17 3.82
CA GLY A 146 -7.85 -7.08 4.94
C GLY A 146 -8.77 -8.30 4.82
N GLY A 147 -9.29 -8.76 5.95
CA GLY A 147 -10.24 -9.86 6.07
C GLY A 147 -10.66 -9.98 7.54
N ALA A 148 -11.07 -11.18 7.98
CA ALA A 148 -11.53 -11.46 9.35
C ALA A 148 -10.44 -11.43 10.45
N ASN A 149 -9.49 -10.48 10.35
CA ASN A 149 -8.43 -10.18 11.31
C ASN A 149 -8.93 -9.38 12.51
N ALA A 150 -9.73 -8.34 12.25
CA ALA A 150 -10.31 -7.46 13.26
C ALA A 150 -11.79 -7.80 13.44
N GLY A 151 -12.23 -7.87 14.68
CA GLY A 151 -13.65 -7.97 15.02
C GLY A 151 -14.17 -6.64 15.55
N HIS A 152 -15.16 -6.06 14.89
CA HIS A 152 -15.90 -4.90 15.39
C HIS A 152 -17.07 -5.37 16.24
N THR A 153 -17.00 -5.07 17.54
CA THR A 153 -18.13 -5.23 18.46
C THR A 153 -18.97 -3.96 18.45
N ILE A 154 -20.26 -4.09 18.16
CA ILE A 154 -21.24 -3.01 18.11
C ILE A 154 -22.41 -3.38 19.03
N TYR A 155 -23.13 -2.37 19.52
CA TYR A 155 -24.32 -2.52 20.33
C TYR A 155 -25.43 -1.67 19.71
N ASN A 156 -26.58 -2.26 19.38
CA ASN A 156 -27.73 -1.48 18.91
C ASN A 156 -28.34 -0.64 20.05
N ALA A 157 -29.37 0.16 19.74
CA ALA A 157 -30.09 0.99 20.72
C ALA A 157 -30.69 0.20 21.91
N GLU A 158 -30.96 -1.10 21.75
CA GLU A 158 -31.47 -2.01 22.79
C GLU A 158 -30.35 -2.60 23.67
N GLY A 159 -29.08 -2.29 23.40
CA GLY A 159 -27.93 -2.89 24.04
C GLY A 159 -27.57 -4.30 23.53
N LYS A 160 -28.18 -4.76 22.43
CA LYS A 160 -27.90 -6.05 21.81
C LYS A 160 -26.56 -6.04 21.10
N LYS A 161 -25.69 -6.99 21.47
CA LYS A 161 -24.30 -7.07 20.98
C LYS A 161 -24.20 -7.81 19.65
N PHE A 162 -23.59 -7.16 18.65
CA PHE A 162 -23.19 -7.73 17.37
C PHE A 162 -21.65 -7.81 17.26
N ALA A 163 -21.11 -8.78 16.51
CA ALA A 163 -19.68 -9.06 16.43
C ALA A 163 -19.24 -9.34 14.98
N LEU A 164 -19.05 -8.27 14.22
CA LEU A 164 -18.76 -8.30 12.79
C LEU A 164 -17.26 -8.49 12.52
N HIS A 165 -16.91 -9.22 11.45
CA HIS A 165 -15.55 -9.60 11.09
C HIS A 165 -15.26 -9.47 9.59
N LEU A 166 -16.21 -9.83 8.72
CA LEU A 166 -16.10 -9.67 7.26
C LEU A 166 -17.23 -8.82 6.67
N VAL A 167 -18.42 -8.81 7.27
CA VAL A 167 -19.51 -7.89 6.90
C VAL A 167 -19.16 -6.47 7.40
N PRO A 168 -19.37 -5.41 6.59
CA PRO A 168 -19.24 -4.02 7.02
C PRO A 168 -20.29 -3.65 8.08
N SER A 169 -19.94 -2.68 8.94
CA SER A 169 -20.75 -2.27 10.10
C SER A 169 -22.09 -1.61 9.74
N GLY A 170 -22.18 -1.00 8.55
CA GLY A 170 -23.44 -0.43 8.04
C GLY A 170 -24.59 -1.42 7.88
N ILE A 171 -24.36 -2.74 7.98
CA ILE A 171 -25.42 -3.75 7.87
C ILE A 171 -26.50 -3.61 8.97
N LEU A 172 -26.19 -2.92 10.07
CA LEU A 172 -27.15 -2.65 11.14
C LEU A 172 -28.16 -1.54 10.80
N ASN A 173 -27.89 -0.71 9.79
CA ASN A 173 -28.81 0.28 9.24
C ASN A 173 -29.53 -0.32 8.04
N GLU A 174 -30.87 -0.31 8.01
CA GLU A 174 -31.64 -1.13 7.05
C GLU A 174 -31.50 -0.65 5.59
N GLU A 175 -31.37 0.65 5.36
CA GLU A 175 -31.28 1.24 4.01
C GLU A 175 -29.88 1.14 3.37
N THR A 176 -28.84 0.90 4.18
CA THR A 176 -27.44 0.90 3.74
C THR A 176 -27.06 -0.37 2.96
N ILE A 177 -26.36 -0.20 1.83
CA ILE A 177 -25.71 -1.29 1.08
C ILE A 177 -24.28 -1.50 1.58
N CYS A 178 -23.91 -2.75 1.86
CA CYS A 178 -22.61 -3.14 2.38
C CYS A 178 -21.72 -3.76 1.29
N VAL A 179 -20.59 -3.14 0.98
CA VAL A 179 -19.65 -3.59 -0.06
C VAL A 179 -18.39 -4.22 0.54
N ILE A 180 -18.03 -5.42 0.08
CA ILE A 180 -16.77 -6.11 0.37
C ILE A 180 -15.93 -6.07 -0.92
N GLY A 181 -14.96 -5.15 -0.95
CA GLY A 181 -14.18 -4.80 -2.15
C GLY A 181 -13.12 -5.82 -2.56
N ASN A 182 -12.56 -5.64 -3.75
CA ASN A 182 -11.58 -6.55 -4.37
C ASN A 182 -10.29 -6.74 -3.55
N GLY A 183 -9.93 -5.74 -2.72
CA GLY A 183 -8.76 -5.82 -1.86
C GLY A 183 -8.95 -6.70 -0.63
N VAL A 184 -10.16 -7.18 -0.34
CA VAL A 184 -10.49 -8.06 0.80
C VAL A 184 -10.23 -9.54 0.44
N VAL A 185 -9.75 -10.32 1.40
CA VAL A 185 -9.69 -11.79 1.32
C VAL A 185 -10.85 -12.42 2.10
N VAL A 186 -11.60 -13.30 1.43
CA VAL A 186 -12.94 -13.75 1.83
C VAL A 186 -12.91 -15.20 2.31
N HIS A 187 -13.13 -15.42 3.61
CA HIS A 187 -13.27 -16.76 4.20
C HIS A 187 -14.74 -17.16 4.25
N LEU A 188 -15.20 -17.98 3.29
CA LEU A 188 -16.63 -18.31 3.15
C LEU A 188 -17.26 -19.00 4.38
N PRO A 189 -16.60 -19.94 5.08
CA PRO A 189 -17.16 -20.52 6.31
C PRO A 189 -17.37 -19.48 7.43
N GLY A 190 -16.48 -18.49 7.53
CA GLY A 190 -16.59 -17.38 8.48
C GLY A 190 -17.68 -16.39 8.08
N PHE A 191 -17.71 -15.99 6.81
CA PHE A 191 -18.68 -15.07 6.23
C PHE A 191 -20.12 -15.59 6.36
N PHE A 192 -20.37 -16.85 6.01
CA PHE A 192 -21.70 -17.43 6.15
C PHE A 192 -22.12 -17.60 7.60
N LYS A 193 -21.21 -17.98 8.50
CA LYS A 193 -21.49 -17.99 9.95
C LYS A 193 -21.83 -16.59 10.50
N GLU A 194 -21.25 -15.54 9.94
CA GLU A 194 -21.54 -14.15 10.29
C GLU A 194 -22.94 -13.74 9.80
N ILE A 195 -23.31 -14.09 8.56
CA ILE A 195 -24.67 -13.90 8.03
C ILE A 195 -25.70 -14.71 8.82
N ASP A 196 -25.47 -16.00 9.04
CA ASP A 196 -26.34 -16.87 9.85
C ASP A 196 -26.53 -16.29 11.26
N SER A 197 -25.49 -15.67 11.84
CA SER A 197 -25.56 -15.00 13.13
C SER A 197 -26.26 -13.64 13.09
N LEU A 198 -26.34 -12.96 11.95
CA LEU A 198 -27.05 -11.69 11.79
C LEU A 198 -28.54 -11.94 11.57
N GLU A 199 -28.89 -12.84 10.66
CA GLU A 199 -30.26 -13.19 10.31
C GLU A 199 -31.00 -13.83 11.48
N SER A 200 -30.37 -14.76 12.20
CA SER A 200 -30.91 -15.32 13.46
C SER A 200 -31.03 -14.31 14.60
N ASN A 201 -30.44 -13.12 14.45
CA ASN A 201 -30.58 -11.99 15.37
C ASN A 201 -31.47 -10.86 14.83
N GLY A 202 -32.17 -11.07 13.71
CA GLY A 202 -33.15 -10.15 13.14
C GLY A 202 -32.58 -9.13 12.13
N VAL A 203 -31.28 -9.18 11.82
CA VAL A 203 -30.67 -8.28 10.83
C VAL A 203 -30.74 -8.91 9.45
N SER A 204 -31.59 -8.36 8.57
CA SER A 204 -31.75 -8.86 7.19
C SER A 204 -30.49 -8.59 6.35
N CYS A 205 -29.86 -9.65 5.86
CA CYS A 205 -28.67 -9.56 4.97
C CYS A 205 -29.02 -9.64 3.48
N GLN A 206 -30.22 -10.12 3.12
CA GLN A 206 -30.62 -10.41 1.75
C GLN A 206 -30.64 -9.14 0.88
N GLY A 207 -29.91 -9.17 -0.24
CA GLY A 207 -29.84 -8.06 -1.21
C GLY A 207 -29.06 -6.83 -0.75
N ARG A 208 -28.52 -6.82 0.48
CA ARG A 208 -27.80 -5.66 1.05
C ARG A 208 -26.30 -5.86 1.21
N ILE A 209 -25.76 -7.02 0.83
CA ILE A 209 -24.31 -7.30 0.86
C ILE A 209 -23.83 -7.59 -0.56
N LEU A 210 -22.80 -6.88 -1.02
CA LEU A 210 -22.14 -7.06 -2.31
C LEU A 210 -20.70 -7.50 -2.09
N VAL A 211 -20.34 -8.68 -2.58
CA VAL A 211 -19.00 -9.27 -2.53
C VAL A 211 -18.36 -9.13 -3.91
N SER A 212 -17.15 -8.57 -3.94
CA SER A 212 -16.38 -8.41 -5.18
C SER A 212 -16.07 -9.75 -5.83
N ASP A 213 -16.45 -9.91 -7.08
CA ASP A 213 -16.03 -10.99 -7.96
C ASP A 213 -14.49 -11.12 -8.08
N ARG A 214 -13.76 -10.02 -7.90
CA ARG A 214 -12.28 -9.94 -7.90
C ARG A 214 -11.64 -10.23 -6.53
N ALA A 215 -12.41 -10.30 -5.44
CA ALA A 215 -11.88 -10.66 -4.12
C ALA A 215 -11.30 -12.08 -4.14
N HIS A 216 -10.29 -12.34 -3.30
CA HIS A 216 -9.61 -13.64 -3.27
C HIS A 216 -10.16 -14.52 -2.15
N LEU A 217 -10.31 -15.82 -2.43
CA LEU A 217 -10.84 -16.80 -1.49
C LEU A 217 -9.77 -17.20 -0.47
N LEU A 218 -10.13 -17.09 0.81
CA LEU A 218 -9.36 -17.59 1.92
C LEU A 218 -9.93 -18.94 2.35
N PHE A 219 -9.09 -19.96 2.29
CA PHE A 219 -9.41 -21.34 2.65
C PHE A 219 -8.86 -21.72 4.03
N ASP A 220 -9.41 -22.76 4.66
CA ASP A 220 -8.95 -23.21 5.99
C ASP A 220 -7.49 -23.71 5.96
N PHE A 221 -7.02 -24.29 4.85
CA PHE A 221 -5.62 -24.67 4.70
C PHE A 221 -4.66 -23.46 4.80
N HIS A 222 -5.08 -22.26 4.38
CA HIS A 222 -4.25 -21.05 4.56
C HIS A 222 -4.07 -20.74 6.05
N GLN A 223 -5.05 -21.03 6.91
CA GLN A 223 -4.94 -20.86 8.36
C GLN A 223 -3.93 -21.86 8.96
N ILE A 224 -3.91 -23.09 8.44
CA ILE A 224 -2.90 -24.11 8.79
C ILE A 224 -1.51 -23.62 8.39
N VAL A 225 -1.33 -23.13 7.16
CA VAL A 225 -0.05 -22.59 6.66
C VAL A 225 0.42 -21.36 7.46
N ASP A 226 -0.48 -20.47 7.87
CA ASP A 226 -0.17 -19.31 8.75
C ASP A 226 0.32 -19.79 10.13
N GLY A 227 -0.30 -20.84 10.69
CA GLY A 227 0.13 -21.49 11.92
C GLY A 227 1.49 -22.21 11.81
N LEU A 228 1.75 -22.90 10.70
CA LEU A 228 3.02 -23.60 10.43
C LEU A 228 4.17 -22.60 10.24
N ARG A 229 3.98 -21.53 9.44
CA ARG A 229 4.98 -20.47 9.28
C ARG A 229 5.30 -19.75 10.59
N GLU A 230 4.32 -19.52 11.45
CA GLU A 230 4.56 -19.01 12.80
C GLU A 230 5.41 -19.98 13.63
N ALA A 231 5.19 -21.29 13.54
CA ALA A 231 5.96 -22.28 14.29
C ALA A 231 7.43 -22.34 13.85
N GLU A 232 7.71 -22.22 12.55
CA GLU A 232 9.08 -22.19 11.99
C GLU A 232 9.92 -21.01 12.51
N LEU A 233 9.29 -19.87 12.83
CA LEU A 233 9.99 -18.68 13.34
C LEU A 233 10.54 -18.85 14.77
N ALA A 234 10.12 -19.87 15.51
CA ALA A 234 10.57 -20.20 16.87
C ALA A 234 10.63 -18.99 17.84
N LYS A 235 11.79 -18.37 18.07
CA LYS A 235 11.91 -17.19 18.97
C LYS A 235 11.53 -15.86 18.30
N SER A 236 11.32 -15.85 16.99
CA SER A 236 11.10 -14.68 16.16
C SER A 236 9.64 -14.51 15.71
N PHE A 237 8.67 -14.97 16.51
CA PHE A 237 7.24 -14.88 16.19
C PHE A 237 6.81 -13.45 15.80
N ILE A 238 6.21 -13.32 14.61
CA ILE A 238 5.56 -12.07 14.18
C ILE A 238 4.29 -11.84 15.01
N GLY A 239 3.63 -12.94 15.43
CA GLY A 239 2.42 -12.93 16.24
C GLY A 239 1.16 -12.81 15.37
N THR A 240 1.09 -13.53 14.25
CA THR A 240 -0.06 -13.47 13.34
C THR A 240 -1.37 -13.89 14.02
N THR A 241 -2.49 -13.50 13.42
CA THR A 241 -3.84 -13.90 13.85
C THR A 241 -4.14 -15.37 13.60
N ARG A 242 -3.27 -16.09 12.85
CA ARG A 242 -3.47 -17.46 12.36
C ARG A 242 -4.79 -17.63 11.59
N ARG A 243 -5.18 -16.57 10.88
CA ARG A 243 -6.39 -16.50 10.04
C ARG A 243 -6.12 -16.76 8.56
N GLY A 244 -4.88 -17.06 8.16
CA GLY A 244 -4.55 -17.40 6.76
C GLY A 244 -4.38 -16.21 5.83
N ILE A 245 -4.44 -14.99 6.37
CA ILE A 245 -4.47 -13.74 5.60
C ILE A 245 -3.16 -13.53 4.82
N GLY A 246 -2.01 -13.70 5.49
CA GLY A 246 -0.69 -13.57 4.87
C GLY A 246 -0.46 -14.60 3.76
N PRO A 247 -0.70 -15.91 4.00
CA PRO A 247 -0.69 -16.92 2.95
C PRO A 247 -1.64 -16.63 1.78
N CYS A 248 -2.89 -16.20 2.04
CA CYS A 248 -3.87 -15.92 0.98
C CYS A 248 -3.45 -14.72 0.10
N TYR A 249 -3.00 -13.61 0.70
CA TYR A 249 -2.40 -12.51 -0.07
C TYR A 249 -1.10 -12.92 -0.77
N SER A 250 -0.33 -13.85 -0.20
CA SER A 250 0.87 -14.38 -0.86
C SER A 250 0.50 -15.13 -2.14
N SER A 251 -0.54 -15.97 -2.09
CA SER A 251 -1.11 -16.67 -3.24
C SER A 251 -1.65 -15.70 -4.30
N LYS A 252 -2.26 -14.58 -3.90
CA LYS A 252 -2.58 -13.47 -4.80
C LYS A 252 -1.32 -12.94 -5.50
N VAL A 253 -0.29 -12.46 -4.79
CA VAL A 253 0.86 -11.80 -5.45
C VAL A 253 1.76 -12.74 -6.27
N ILE A 254 1.83 -14.03 -5.94
CA ILE A 254 2.49 -15.03 -6.83
C ILE A 254 1.61 -15.42 -8.03
N ARG A 255 0.30 -15.11 -7.97
CA ARG A 255 -0.76 -15.32 -8.97
C ARG A 255 -1.18 -16.79 -9.12
N ASN A 256 -1.29 -17.50 -7.99
CA ASN A 256 -1.95 -18.83 -7.90
C ASN A 256 -3.18 -18.86 -6.98
N GLY A 257 -3.51 -17.75 -6.31
CA GLY A 257 -4.73 -17.60 -5.51
C GLY A 257 -5.99 -17.61 -6.37
N ILE A 258 -7.09 -18.08 -5.80
CA ILE A 258 -8.40 -18.25 -6.46
C ILE A 258 -9.30 -17.05 -6.11
N ARG A 259 -10.03 -16.52 -7.10
CA ARG A 259 -10.97 -15.39 -6.93
C ARG A 259 -12.40 -15.88 -6.69
N VAL A 260 -13.26 -15.00 -6.18
CA VAL A 260 -14.70 -15.27 -5.99
C VAL A 260 -15.36 -15.64 -7.33
N SER A 261 -14.98 -14.98 -8.43
CA SER A 261 -15.47 -15.30 -9.79
C SER A 261 -15.16 -16.73 -10.26
N ASP A 262 -14.09 -17.36 -9.76
CA ASP A 262 -13.71 -18.73 -10.16
C ASP A 262 -14.73 -19.79 -9.71
N LEU A 263 -15.57 -19.48 -8.72
CA LEU A 263 -16.63 -20.38 -8.23
C LEU A 263 -17.76 -20.58 -9.25
N ARG A 264 -17.90 -19.68 -10.23
CA ARG A 264 -18.80 -19.86 -11.39
C ARG A 264 -18.29 -20.93 -12.37
N HIS A 265 -17.04 -21.39 -12.22
CA HIS A 265 -16.39 -22.37 -13.11
C HIS A 265 -15.93 -23.61 -12.35
N MET A 266 -16.88 -24.31 -11.73
CA MET A 266 -16.66 -25.58 -11.01
C MET A 266 -16.11 -26.73 -11.90
N ASP A 267 -16.07 -26.55 -13.22
CA ASP A 267 -15.36 -27.40 -14.18
C ASP A 267 -13.82 -27.18 -14.19
N THR A 268 -13.35 -26.01 -13.74
CA THR A 268 -11.93 -25.62 -13.63
C THR A 268 -11.43 -25.36 -12.20
N PHE A 269 -12.35 -25.19 -11.25
CA PHE A 269 -12.04 -24.95 -9.83
C PHE A 269 -11.22 -26.09 -9.19
N PRO A 270 -11.50 -27.40 -9.41
CA PRO A 270 -10.72 -28.49 -8.81
C PRO A 270 -9.23 -28.43 -9.16
N GLN A 271 -8.90 -28.07 -10.40
CA GLN A 271 -7.53 -28.01 -10.90
C GLN A 271 -6.79 -26.77 -10.35
N LYS A 272 -7.50 -25.64 -10.19
CA LYS A 272 -6.97 -24.45 -9.50
C LYS A 272 -6.67 -24.75 -8.03
N LEU A 273 -7.57 -25.47 -7.35
CA LEU A 273 -7.41 -25.83 -5.94
C LEU A 273 -6.34 -26.91 -5.72
N ASP A 274 -6.22 -27.90 -6.61
CA ASP A 274 -5.16 -28.91 -6.59
C ASP A 274 -3.77 -28.28 -6.69
N LEU A 275 -3.56 -27.36 -7.64
CA LEU A 275 -2.30 -26.61 -7.78
C LEU A 275 -1.96 -25.82 -6.50
N LEU A 276 -2.96 -25.21 -5.88
CA LEU A 276 -2.80 -24.38 -4.69
C LEU A 276 -2.52 -25.21 -3.41
N LEU A 277 -3.20 -26.35 -3.25
CA LEU A 277 -2.94 -27.30 -2.16
C LEU A 277 -1.59 -28.02 -2.34
N SER A 278 -1.21 -28.36 -3.58
CA SER A 278 0.09 -28.94 -3.92
C SER A 278 1.26 -27.98 -3.67
N ASP A 279 1.10 -26.68 -3.95
CA ASP A 279 2.10 -25.64 -3.64
C ASP A 279 2.34 -25.55 -2.12
N ALA A 280 1.30 -25.69 -1.30
CA ALA A 280 1.42 -25.77 0.16
C ALA A 280 2.08 -27.08 0.63
N ALA A 281 1.65 -28.24 0.13
CA ALA A 281 2.17 -29.55 0.50
C ALA A 281 3.65 -29.76 0.11
N SER A 282 4.07 -29.18 -1.02
CA SER A 282 5.47 -29.24 -1.44
C SER A 282 6.41 -28.42 -0.55
N ARG A 283 5.91 -27.39 0.15
CA ARG A 283 6.67 -26.56 1.11
C ARG A 283 6.60 -27.06 2.56
N PHE A 284 5.47 -27.63 2.99
CA PHE A 284 5.22 -28.00 4.38
C PHE A 284 4.99 -29.51 4.52
N ARG A 285 5.98 -30.24 5.04
CA ARG A 285 5.91 -31.71 5.22
C ARG A 285 4.78 -32.15 6.14
N ASP A 286 4.42 -31.30 7.11
CA ASP A 286 3.34 -31.55 8.07
C ASP A 286 1.95 -31.20 7.49
N PHE A 287 1.87 -30.62 6.29
CA PHE A 287 0.63 -30.39 5.57
C PHE A 287 0.27 -31.61 4.72
N ASN A 288 -0.41 -32.58 5.33
CA ASN A 288 -0.84 -33.82 4.68
C ASN A 288 -1.94 -33.57 3.63
N TYR A 289 -1.54 -33.44 2.36
CA TYR A 289 -2.44 -33.31 1.21
C TYR A 289 -2.66 -34.66 0.50
N GLY A 290 -3.88 -34.88 0.00
CA GLY A 290 -4.22 -36.04 -0.82
C GLY A 290 -5.57 -35.89 -1.56
N PRO A 291 -5.89 -36.83 -2.48
CA PRO A 291 -7.04 -36.69 -3.39
C PRO A 291 -8.41 -36.62 -2.70
N ASP A 292 -8.55 -37.20 -1.51
CA ASP A 292 -9.80 -37.14 -0.74
C ASP A 292 -10.02 -35.75 -0.13
N MET A 293 -8.96 -35.11 0.38
CA MET A 293 -9.01 -33.72 0.85
C MET A 293 -9.42 -32.75 -0.27
N LEU A 294 -8.88 -32.95 -1.48
CA LEU A 294 -9.29 -32.17 -2.65
C LEU A 294 -10.79 -32.36 -2.95
N ARG A 295 -11.27 -33.61 -2.93
CA ARG A 295 -12.67 -33.94 -3.22
C ARG A 295 -13.63 -33.33 -2.20
N GLU A 296 -13.28 -33.41 -0.91
CA GLU A 296 -14.06 -32.84 0.19
C GLU A 296 -14.13 -31.32 0.10
N GLU A 297 -13.00 -30.65 -0.17
CA GLU A 297 -12.96 -29.18 -0.35
C GLU A 297 -13.72 -28.74 -1.60
N VAL A 298 -13.61 -29.45 -2.73
CA VAL A 298 -14.36 -29.14 -3.97
C VAL A 298 -15.87 -29.22 -3.73
N GLU A 299 -16.37 -30.31 -3.14
CA GLU A 299 -17.81 -30.43 -2.85
C GLU A 299 -18.26 -29.45 -1.75
N ARG A 300 -17.38 -29.05 -0.83
CA ARG A 300 -17.66 -27.99 0.15
C ARG A 300 -17.82 -26.61 -0.52
N TYR A 301 -16.90 -26.24 -1.40
CA TYR A 301 -16.94 -24.95 -2.10
C TYR A 301 -18.03 -24.88 -3.16
N LYS A 302 -18.43 -25.99 -3.77
CA LYS A 302 -19.62 -26.09 -4.63
C LYS A 302 -20.90 -25.63 -3.92
N ARG A 303 -21.16 -26.13 -2.71
CA ARG A 303 -22.30 -25.70 -1.86
C ARG A 303 -22.18 -24.24 -1.42
N PHE A 304 -20.95 -23.74 -1.22
CA PHE A 304 -20.72 -22.33 -0.95
C PHE A 304 -20.93 -21.43 -2.18
N ALA A 305 -20.63 -21.90 -3.39
CA ALA A 305 -20.86 -21.15 -4.64
C ALA A 305 -22.36 -20.84 -4.83
N GLU A 306 -23.21 -21.88 -4.69
CA GLU A 306 -24.67 -21.76 -4.77
C GLU A 306 -25.24 -20.76 -3.73
N ARG A 307 -24.68 -20.74 -2.51
CA ARG A 307 -25.07 -19.77 -1.46
C ARG A 307 -24.46 -18.38 -1.67
N LEU A 308 -23.32 -18.27 -2.36
CA LEU A 308 -22.59 -17.01 -2.54
C LEU A 308 -23.10 -16.19 -3.72
N GLU A 309 -23.55 -16.84 -4.80
CA GLU A 309 -23.91 -16.20 -6.06
C GLU A 309 -24.84 -14.97 -5.92
N PRO A 310 -25.89 -14.95 -5.05
CA PRO A 310 -26.75 -13.78 -4.85
C PRO A 310 -26.03 -12.54 -4.27
N PHE A 311 -24.81 -12.71 -3.76
CA PHE A 311 -23.96 -11.63 -3.23
C PHE A 311 -22.86 -11.20 -4.21
N ILE A 312 -22.59 -11.91 -5.31
CA ILE A 312 -21.41 -11.64 -6.18
C ILE A 312 -21.70 -10.51 -7.19
N ALA A 313 -20.90 -9.45 -7.14
CA ALA A 313 -21.01 -8.30 -8.06
C ALA A 313 -19.63 -7.84 -8.59
N ASP A 314 -19.60 -7.19 -9.77
CA ASP A 314 -18.48 -6.33 -10.15
C ASP A 314 -18.54 -5.04 -9.33
N THR A 315 -17.97 -5.11 -8.13
CA THR A 315 -17.92 -3.97 -7.20
C THR A 315 -17.15 -2.78 -7.79
N VAL A 316 -16.23 -3.00 -8.74
CA VAL A 316 -15.49 -1.88 -9.37
C VAL A 316 -16.42 -1.09 -10.27
N HIS A 317 -17.30 -1.77 -11.02
CA HIS A 317 -18.37 -1.10 -11.77
C HIS A 317 -19.34 -0.38 -10.83
N TYR A 318 -19.91 -1.11 -9.86
CA TYR A 318 -20.92 -0.59 -8.92
C TYR A 318 -20.43 0.66 -8.17
N MET A 319 -19.21 0.65 -7.64
CA MET A 319 -18.68 1.78 -6.88
C MET A 319 -18.43 3.01 -7.76
N ASN A 320 -17.98 2.84 -9.01
CA ASN A 320 -17.78 3.97 -9.93
C ASN A 320 -19.10 4.53 -10.49
N ASP A 321 -20.12 3.69 -10.67
CA ASP A 321 -21.47 4.11 -11.05
C ASP A 321 -22.15 4.87 -9.90
N ALA A 322 -22.11 4.32 -8.67
CA ALA A 322 -22.56 5.00 -7.45
C ALA A 322 -21.89 6.37 -7.25
N ILE A 323 -20.58 6.47 -7.53
CA ILE A 323 -19.85 7.74 -7.52
C ILE A 323 -20.44 8.72 -8.56
N GLY A 324 -20.67 8.27 -9.81
CA GLY A 324 -21.28 9.08 -10.87
C GLY A 324 -22.70 9.54 -10.55
N GLN A 325 -23.48 8.69 -9.87
CA GLN A 325 -24.85 8.96 -9.41
C GLN A 325 -24.91 9.84 -8.14
N LYS A 326 -23.76 10.26 -7.60
CA LYS A 326 -23.60 11.11 -6.40
C LYS A 326 -24.03 10.45 -5.08
N GLN A 327 -24.13 9.12 -5.03
CA GLN A 327 -24.38 8.39 -3.79
C GLN A 327 -23.24 8.60 -2.78
N LYS A 328 -23.59 8.69 -1.50
CA LYS A 328 -22.69 8.81 -0.37
C LYS A 328 -22.10 7.44 0.01
N ILE A 329 -20.77 7.37 0.04
CA ILE A 329 -19.98 6.18 0.33
C ILE A 329 -19.12 6.41 1.58
N LEU A 330 -19.24 5.53 2.57
CA LEU A 330 -18.42 5.51 3.78
C LEU A 330 -17.47 4.32 3.76
N VAL A 331 -16.16 4.57 3.78
CA VAL A 331 -15.15 3.50 3.75
C VAL A 331 -14.74 3.08 5.16
N GLU A 332 -14.93 1.80 5.47
CA GLU A 332 -14.56 1.19 6.74
C GLU A 332 -13.12 0.63 6.71
N GLY A 333 -12.21 1.27 7.45
CA GLY A 333 -10.84 0.80 7.63
C GLY A 333 -10.77 -0.46 8.50
N GLY A 334 -10.61 -1.63 7.88
CA GLY A 334 -10.55 -2.92 8.59
C GLY A 334 -9.37 -3.08 9.56
N GLN A 335 -8.30 -2.29 9.43
CA GLN A 335 -7.17 -2.22 10.37
C GLN A 335 -6.72 -0.75 10.58
N ALA A 336 -5.46 -0.47 10.90
CA ALA A 336 -4.95 0.88 11.14
C ALA A 336 -3.54 1.06 10.56
N THR A 337 -3.13 2.31 10.31
CA THR A 337 -1.95 2.63 9.48
C THR A 337 -0.62 2.16 10.07
N MET A 338 -0.44 2.06 11.39
CA MET A 338 0.81 1.50 11.95
C MET A 338 0.90 -0.05 11.85
N LEU A 339 -0.15 -0.70 11.36
CA LEU A 339 -0.13 -2.09 10.88
C LEU A 339 0.02 -2.21 9.35
N ASP A 340 0.25 -1.13 8.61
CA ASP A 340 0.40 -1.19 7.15
C ASP A 340 1.70 -1.90 6.73
N ILE A 341 1.62 -2.72 5.68
CA ILE A 341 2.74 -3.51 5.16
C ILE A 341 3.95 -2.66 4.72
N ASP A 342 3.70 -1.43 4.26
CA ASP A 342 4.74 -0.49 3.81
C ASP A 342 5.10 0.53 4.90
N PHE A 343 4.09 1.09 5.57
CA PHE A 343 4.27 2.23 6.49
C PHE A 343 4.39 1.84 7.97
N GLY A 344 3.89 0.67 8.35
CA GLY A 344 3.93 0.18 9.72
C GLY A 344 5.27 -0.42 10.16
N THR A 345 5.30 -0.97 11.37
CA THR A 345 6.51 -1.55 11.99
C THR A 345 6.84 -2.96 11.44
N TYR A 346 7.02 -3.09 10.13
CA TYR A 346 7.28 -4.36 9.43
C TYR A 346 8.52 -5.09 10.03
N PRO A 347 8.45 -6.41 10.30
CA PRO A 347 7.43 -7.36 9.86
C PRO A 347 6.20 -7.48 10.78
N PHE A 348 6.15 -6.73 11.89
CA PHE A 348 5.05 -6.73 12.86
C PHE A 348 3.85 -5.89 12.38
N VAL A 349 3.31 -6.31 11.23
CA VAL A 349 2.28 -5.62 10.42
C VAL A 349 1.30 -6.63 9.80
N THR A 350 0.22 -6.14 9.20
CA THR A 350 -0.66 -6.96 8.36
C THR A 350 -0.07 -7.15 6.96
N SER A 351 -0.70 -8.02 6.17
CA SER A 351 -0.26 -8.36 4.80
C SER A 351 -0.95 -7.54 3.71
N SER A 352 -1.45 -6.35 4.07
CA SER A 352 -2.25 -5.44 3.24
C SER A 352 -2.05 -3.98 3.68
N SER A 353 -2.69 -3.02 3.01
CA SER A 353 -2.49 -1.58 3.22
C SER A 353 -3.72 -0.87 3.84
N PRO A 354 -3.89 -0.86 5.18
CA PRO A 354 -4.86 -0.07 5.92
C PRO A 354 -4.48 1.42 5.99
N SER A 355 -4.28 2.02 4.83
CA SER A 355 -3.97 3.42 4.59
C SER A 355 -4.87 3.97 3.48
N ALA A 356 -4.95 5.29 3.33
CA ALA A 356 -5.82 5.95 2.36
C ALA A 356 -5.56 5.51 0.90
N GLY A 357 -4.31 5.16 0.54
CA GLY A 357 -3.99 4.57 -0.77
C GLY A 357 -4.64 3.20 -1.00
N GLY A 358 -4.77 2.39 0.07
CA GLY A 358 -5.44 1.08 0.04
C GLY A 358 -6.96 1.14 -0.13
N ILE A 359 -7.58 2.32 0.08
CA ILE A 359 -8.97 2.57 -0.32
C ILE A 359 -9.10 2.48 -1.85
N CYS A 360 -8.17 3.13 -2.56
CA CYS A 360 -8.18 3.21 -4.02
C CYS A 360 -7.96 1.83 -4.66
N THR A 361 -6.90 1.12 -4.22
CA THR A 361 -6.61 -0.24 -4.72
C THR A 361 -7.60 -1.30 -4.23
N GLY A 362 -8.28 -1.09 -3.11
CA GLY A 362 -9.23 -2.04 -2.53
C GLY A 362 -10.68 -1.93 -3.02
N LEU A 363 -11.04 -0.82 -3.68
CA LEU A 363 -12.39 -0.57 -4.22
C LEU A 363 -12.42 -0.28 -5.73
N GLY A 364 -11.27 0.00 -6.36
CA GLY A 364 -11.19 0.36 -7.78
C GLY A 364 -11.62 1.78 -8.09
N ILE A 365 -11.39 2.71 -7.16
CA ILE A 365 -11.78 4.12 -7.28
C ILE A 365 -10.57 5.04 -7.33
N ALA A 366 -10.68 6.14 -8.07
CA ALA A 366 -9.59 7.09 -8.30
C ALA A 366 -9.20 7.88 -7.02
N PRO A 367 -7.91 8.19 -6.80
CA PRO A 367 -7.48 9.02 -5.67
C PRO A 367 -8.22 10.35 -5.54
N LYS A 368 -8.56 10.99 -6.68
CA LYS A 368 -9.26 12.28 -6.74
C LYS A 368 -10.70 12.28 -6.23
N VAL A 369 -11.34 11.11 -6.06
CA VAL A 369 -12.70 11.04 -5.48
C VAL A 369 -12.68 10.88 -3.96
N VAL A 370 -11.53 10.54 -3.36
CA VAL A 370 -11.41 10.30 -1.92
C VAL A 370 -11.45 11.64 -1.17
N GLY A 371 -12.60 11.89 -0.54
CA GLY A 371 -12.84 13.04 0.30
C GLY A 371 -12.41 12.79 1.75
N ASP A 372 -13.29 13.12 2.69
CA ASP A 372 -12.94 13.33 4.09
C ASP A 372 -12.61 12.03 4.83
N LEU A 373 -11.34 11.95 5.25
CA LEU A 373 -10.81 10.84 6.03
C LEU A 373 -10.73 11.23 7.50
N ILE A 374 -11.35 10.44 8.35
CA ILE A 374 -11.39 10.61 9.80
C ILE A 374 -10.41 9.61 10.42
N GLY A 375 -9.38 10.13 11.10
CA GLY A 375 -8.40 9.32 11.82
C GLY A 375 -8.88 8.99 13.22
N VAL A 376 -9.15 7.72 13.51
CA VAL A 376 -9.54 7.27 14.86
C VAL A 376 -8.28 7.01 15.68
N VAL A 377 -8.21 7.60 16.86
CA VAL A 377 -7.04 7.62 17.75
C VAL A 377 -7.51 7.58 19.21
N LYS A 378 -6.81 6.84 20.06
CA LYS A 378 -7.06 6.83 21.51
C LYS A 378 -6.33 7.96 22.22
N SER A 379 -6.81 8.34 23.39
CA SER A 379 -6.16 9.28 24.32
C SER A 379 -4.79 8.80 24.87
N TYR A 380 -4.53 7.50 24.83
CA TYR A 380 -3.27 6.81 25.12
C TYR A 380 -3.03 5.75 24.03
N THR A 381 -1.81 5.26 23.88
CA THR A 381 -1.49 4.28 22.84
C THR A 381 -1.56 2.84 23.37
N THR A 382 -2.00 1.92 22.50
CA THR A 382 -2.06 0.47 22.76
C THR A 382 -1.43 -0.32 21.63
N ARG A 383 -0.80 -1.46 21.96
CA ARG A 383 -0.25 -2.41 20.98
C ARG A 383 -0.57 -3.85 21.37
N VAL A 384 -1.06 -4.63 20.40
CA VAL A 384 -1.20 -6.09 20.52
C VAL A 384 0.07 -6.75 19.99
N GLY A 385 0.69 -7.62 20.80
CA GLY A 385 1.80 -8.47 20.35
C GLY A 385 3.18 -7.80 20.25
N SER A 386 4.03 -8.41 19.42
CA SER A 386 5.47 -8.13 19.26
C SER A 386 5.78 -6.81 18.56
N GLY A 387 7.06 -6.41 18.60
CA GLY A 387 7.60 -5.23 17.91
C GLY A 387 7.73 -3.97 18.79
N PRO A 388 8.41 -2.92 18.28
CA PRO A 388 8.72 -1.73 19.06
C PRO A 388 7.49 -0.92 19.49
N PHE A 389 7.61 -0.25 20.63
CA PHE A 389 6.58 0.64 21.17
C PHE A 389 7.26 1.77 21.96
N PRO A 390 7.67 2.87 21.30
CA PRO A 390 8.53 3.90 21.89
C PRO A 390 7.98 4.62 23.14
N THR A 391 6.66 4.63 23.33
CA THR A 391 5.97 5.27 24.45
C THR A 391 5.38 4.27 25.48
N GLU A 392 5.76 3.00 25.43
CA GLU A 392 5.28 1.96 26.35
C GLU A 392 5.57 2.29 27.83
N ILE A 393 4.56 2.11 28.69
CA ILE A 393 4.70 2.28 30.14
C ILE A 393 4.81 0.89 30.77
N LEU A 394 5.99 0.54 31.26
CA LEU A 394 6.24 -0.76 31.87
C LEU A 394 5.71 -0.86 33.31
N GLY A 395 5.20 -2.04 33.67
CA GLY A 395 4.66 -2.33 35.00
C GLY A 395 3.39 -1.52 35.33
N LYS A 396 3.26 -1.14 36.61
CA LYS A 396 2.00 -0.64 37.21
C LYS A 396 1.29 0.45 36.41
N GLY A 397 2.01 1.38 35.79
CA GLY A 397 1.40 2.46 34.99
C GLY A 397 0.70 1.95 33.72
N GLY A 398 1.32 1.01 33.00
CA GLY A 398 0.70 0.36 31.85
C GLY A 398 -0.40 -0.62 32.25
N ASP A 399 -0.27 -1.25 33.43
CA ASP A 399 -1.31 -2.13 33.98
C ASP A 399 -2.58 -1.35 34.36
N LEU A 400 -2.44 -0.14 34.96
CA LEU A 400 -3.58 0.75 35.27
C LEU A 400 -4.38 1.11 34.01
N LEU A 401 -3.69 1.61 32.96
CA LEU A 401 -4.32 1.89 31.66
C LEU A 401 -4.97 0.64 31.07
N ARG A 402 -4.35 -0.54 31.21
CA ARG A 402 -4.91 -1.79 30.68
C ARG A 402 -6.22 -2.17 31.35
N PHE A 403 -6.30 -2.09 32.69
CA PHE A 403 -7.50 -2.48 33.42
C PHE A 403 -8.62 -1.44 33.29
N ALA A 404 -8.32 -0.14 33.37
CA ALA A 404 -9.30 0.92 33.16
C ALA A 404 -9.83 0.94 31.71
N GLY A 405 -8.93 0.81 30.72
CA GLY A 405 -9.31 0.76 29.31
C GLY A 405 -9.98 -0.54 28.85
N GLN A 406 -9.96 -1.61 29.66
CA GLN A 406 -10.34 -2.98 29.28
C GLN A 406 -9.55 -3.48 28.06
N GLU A 407 -8.23 -3.28 28.11
CA GLU A 407 -7.34 -3.46 26.96
C GLU A 407 -6.88 -4.90 26.76
N PHE A 408 -7.81 -5.72 26.26
CA PHE A 408 -7.63 -7.12 25.90
C PHE A 408 -8.10 -7.36 24.45
N GLY A 409 -7.39 -8.21 23.70
CA GLY A 409 -7.72 -8.51 22.31
C GLY A 409 -9.07 -9.24 22.17
N THR A 410 -10.02 -8.65 21.44
CA THR A 410 -11.38 -9.20 21.28
C THR A 410 -11.42 -10.63 20.73
N THR A 411 -10.57 -10.93 19.75
CA THR A 411 -10.49 -12.26 19.10
C THR A 411 -9.53 -13.24 19.81
N THR A 412 -8.64 -12.76 20.69
CA THR A 412 -7.49 -13.57 21.20
C THR A 412 -7.33 -13.59 22.72
N GLY A 413 -8.08 -12.77 23.46
CA GLY A 413 -7.98 -12.60 24.92
C GLY A 413 -6.66 -11.99 25.42
N ARG A 414 -5.66 -11.78 24.55
CA ARG A 414 -4.31 -11.34 24.95
C ARG A 414 -4.34 -9.93 25.56
N PRO A 415 -3.65 -9.67 26.69
CA PRO A 415 -3.51 -8.32 27.23
C PRO A 415 -2.73 -7.43 26.26
N ARG A 416 -3.14 -6.17 26.12
CA ARG A 416 -2.40 -5.19 25.31
C ARG A 416 -1.29 -4.53 26.11
N ARG A 417 -0.22 -4.20 25.42
CA ARG A 417 0.79 -3.25 25.90
C ARG A 417 0.18 -1.85 25.85
N CYS A 418 0.41 -1.04 26.87
CA CYS A 418 -0.17 0.29 27.02
C CYS A 418 0.93 1.33 27.21
N GLY A 419 0.72 2.54 26.70
CA GLY A 419 1.74 3.59 26.67
C GLY A 419 1.15 4.97 26.42
N TRP A 420 1.96 6.01 26.56
CA TRP A 420 1.53 7.38 26.30
C TRP A 420 1.21 7.61 24.82
N LEU A 421 0.33 8.58 24.52
CA LEU A 421 -0.04 8.89 23.14
C LEU A 421 1.18 9.38 22.34
N ASP A 422 1.55 8.61 21.32
CA ASP A 422 2.65 8.94 20.42
C ASP A 422 2.19 9.90 19.31
N ILE A 423 2.63 11.16 19.43
CA ILE A 423 2.30 12.24 18.50
C ILE A 423 3.18 12.19 17.23
N VAL A 424 4.35 11.55 17.28
CA VAL A 424 5.21 11.35 16.09
C VAL A 424 4.58 10.35 15.14
N ALA A 425 4.18 9.19 15.69
CA ALA A 425 3.42 8.19 14.96
C ALA A 425 2.10 8.78 14.45
N LEU A 426 1.35 9.53 15.28
CA LEU A 426 0.11 10.17 14.85
C LEU A 426 0.33 11.19 13.70
N LYS A 427 1.35 12.05 13.79
CA LYS A 427 1.70 13.01 12.72
C LYS A 427 2.04 12.28 11.42
N TYR A 428 2.82 11.20 11.50
CA TYR A 428 3.16 10.34 10.37
C TYR A 428 1.92 9.71 9.72
N CYS A 429 0.97 9.19 10.52
CA CYS A 429 -0.32 8.72 10.03
C CYS A 429 -1.15 9.83 9.37
N CYS A 430 -1.13 11.05 9.91
CA CYS A 430 -1.81 12.20 9.30
C CYS A 430 -1.20 12.58 7.94
N GLN A 431 0.13 12.47 7.76
CA GLN A 431 0.80 12.71 6.49
C GLN A 431 0.40 11.68 5.42
N ILE A 432 0.49 10.39 5.74
CA ILE A 432 0.13 9.29 4.81
C ILE A 432 -1.34 9.32 4.40
N ASN A 433 -2.25 9.64 5.32
CA ASN A 433 -3.68 9.54 5.06
C ASN A 433 -4.34 10.88 4.67
N GLY A 434 -3.74 12.03 4.97
CA GLY A 434 -4.38 13.33 4.74
C GLY A 434 -5.63 13.54 5.60
N PHE A 435 -5.59 13.10 6.86
CA PHE A 435 -6.75 13.13 7.76
C PHE A 435 -7.34 14.54 7.88
N SER A 436 -8.63 14.63 7.58
CA SER A 436 -9.40 15.88 7.55
C SER A 436 -10.06 16.18 8.91
N SER A 437 -10.17 15.17 9.77
CA SER A 437 -10.41 15.32 11.22
C SER A 437 -9.87 14.10 11.98
N LEU A 438 -9.78 14.22 13.31
CA LEU A 438 -9.47 13.10 14.21
C LEU A 438 -10.65 12.83 15.14
N ASN A 439 -10.92 11.56 15.40
CA ASN A 439 -11.85 11.09 16.42
C ASN A 439 -11.04 10.55 17.61
N LEU A 440 -11.09 11.26 18.73
CA LEU A 440 -10.39 10.89 19.96
C LEU A 440 -11.27 9.99 20.83
N THR A 441 -10.82 8.76 21.10
CA THR A 441 -11.54 7.78 21.91
C THR A 441 -10.86 7.53 23.26
N LYS A 442 -11.58 6.90 24.19
CA LYS A 442 -11.07 6.44 25.50
C LYS A 442 -10.52 7.55 26.43
N LEU A 443 -11.00 8.79 26.30
CA LEU A 443 -10.56 9.91 27.15
C LEU A 443 -10.91 9.70 28.64
N ASP A 444 -12.00 9.01 28.91
CA ASP A 444 -12.48 8.51 30.20
C ASP A 444 -11.43 7.71 31.00
N VAL A 445 -10.56 6.97 30.31
CA VAL A 445 -9.54 6.11 30.93
C VAL A 445 -8.44 6.92 31.63
N LEU A 446 -8.32 8.22 31.31
CA LEU A 446 -7.31 9.11 31.87
C LEU A 446 -7.83 9.95 33.06
N SER A 447 -9.12 9.84 33.42
CA SER A 447 -9.76 10.73 34.41
C SER A 447 -9.15 10.65 35.82
N ASP A 448 -8.62 9.48 36.21
CA ASP A 448 -8.02 9.26 37.54
C ASP A 448 -6.50 9.54 37.58
N LEU A 449 -5.90 10.03 36.49
CA LEU A 449 -4.46 10.30 36.40
C LEU A 449 -4.14 11.76 36.75
N PRO A 450 -3.23 12.03 37.72
CA PRO A 450 -2.86 13.40 38.11
C PRO A 450 -1.95 14.09 37.07
N GLU A 451 -1.32 13.34 36.18
CA GLU A 451 -0.46 13.84 35.09
C GLU A 451 -0.58 12.89 33.88
N ILE A 452 -0.53 13.46 32.67
CA ILE A 452 -0.60 12.75 31.38
C ILE A 452 0.58 13.21 30.53
N GLN A 453 1.30 12.28 29.90
CA GLN A 453 2.46 12.58 29.05
C GLN A 453 2.16 12.27 27.56
N LEU A 454 2.93 12.88 26.66
CA LEU A 454 2.80 12.73 25.20
C LEU A 454 4.18 12.50 24.55
N GLY A 455 4.27 11.57 23.60
CA GLY A 455 5.48 11.33 22.80
C GLY A 455 5.59 12.33 21.65
N ILE A 456 6.19 13.50 21.88
CA ILE A 456 6.10 14.65 20.95
C ILE A 456 7.17 14.72 19.83
N SER A 457 8.24 13.92 19.89
CA SER A 457 9.34 13.86 18.90
C SER A 457 10.30 12.70 19.29
N TYR A 458 11.27 12.31 18.44
CA TYR A 458 12.21 11.21 18.72
C TYR A 458 13.68 11.62 18.59
N LYS A 459 14.57 11.07 19.44
CA LYS A 459 16.03 11.15 19.36
C LYS A 459 16.66 9.76 19.42
N GLN A 460 17.77 9.59 18.70
CA GLN A 460 18.73 8.49 18.88
C GLN A 460 19.41 8.55 20.27
N ILE A 461 20.14 7.49 20.64
CA ILE A 461 20.81 7.35 21.96
C ILE A 461 21.82 8.48 22.23
N ASP A 462 22.50 8.96 21.20
CA ASP A 462 23.46 10.08 21.23
C ASP A 462 22.80 11.46 21.44
N GLY A 463 21.47 11.53 21.34
CA GLY A 463 20.69 12.77 21.40
C GLY A 463 20.36 13.40 20.04
N THR A 464 20.79 12.79 18.92
CA THR A 464 20.51 13.28 17.56
C THR A 464 19.00 13.16 17.24
N PRO A 465 18.31 14.27 16.91
CA PRO A 465 16.89 14.23 16.54
C PRO A 465 16.58 13.42 15.29
N ILE A 466 15.41 12.80 15.27
CA ILE A 466 14.82 12.11 14.11
C ILE A 466 13.61 12.93 13.64
N GLN A 467 13.53 13.14 12.33
CA GLN A 467 12.59 14.08 11.71
C GLN A 467 11.21 13.46 11.42
N SER A 468 11.11 12.13 11.42
CA SER A 468 9.96 11.31 11.02
C SER A 468 9.76 10.10 11.95
N PHE A 469 8.79 9.25 11.65
CA PHE A 469 8.70 7.90 12.25
C PHE A 469 9.62 6.94 11.48
N PRO A 470 10.75 6.48 12.06
CA PRO A 470 11.76 5.74 11.31
C PRO A 470 11.27 4.36 10.85
N SER A 471 11.80 3.89 9.71
CA SER A 471 11.52 2.55 9.18
C SER A 471 12.23 1.42 9.94
N ASP A 472 13.36 1.77 10.55
CA ASP A 472 14.32 0.89 11.20
C ASP A 472 13.84 0.50 12.60
N LEU A 473 13.64 -0.79 12.81
CA LEU A 473 13.15 -1.32 14.08
C LEU A 473 14.15 -1.13 15.23
N ARG A 474 15.46 -1.21 14.97
CA ARG A 474 16.46 -1.01 16.04
C ARG A 474 16.49 0.44 16.48
N VAL A 475 16.35 1.37 15.54
CA VAL A 475 16.16 2.78 15.88
C VAL A 475 14.89 2.94 16.71
N LEU A 476 13.75 2.36 16.30
CA LEU A 476 12.50 2.40 17.09
C LEU A 476 12.59 1.74 18.48
N GLU A 477 13.49 0.77 18.69
CA GLU A 477 13.75 0.13 20.00
C GLU A 477 14.72 0.94 20.89
N GLN A 478 15.53 1.82 20.29
CA GLN A 478 16.62 2.54 20.98
C GLN A 478 16.34 4.02 21.24
N ILE A 479 15.32 4.59 20.60
CA ILE A 479 14.98 6.03 20.67
C ILE A 479 14.40 6.47 22.03
N LYS A 480 14.65 7.73 22.38
CA LYS A 480 13.99 8.47 23.47
C LYS A 480 13.33 9.73 22.94
N ALA A 481 12.21 10.17 23.52
CA ALA A 481 11.43 11.26 22.91
C ALA A 481 12.02 12.68 23.09
N SER A 482 12.31 13.40 21.99
CA SER A 482 12.47 14.89 21.84
C SER A 482 12.97 15.24 20.40
N GLY A 483 13.14 16.50 19.93
CA GLY A 483 13.21 16.80 18.46
C GLY A 483 14.05 17.98 17.91
N GLY A 484 14.09 18.12 16.55
CA GLY A 484 14.82 19.09 15.69
C GLY A 484 14.91 18.63 14.19
N ALA A 485 15.19 19.49 13.16
CA ALA A 485 15.12 19.11 11.71
C ALA A 485 15.84 20.02 10.64
N ASN A 486 15.98 19.54 9.36
CA ASN A 486 15.98 20.23 8.00
C ASN A 486 16.94 19.61 6.88
N ALA A 487 16.83 19.96 5.54
CA ALA A 487 17.32 19.15 4.35
C ALA A 487 17.71 19.86 2.95
N GLY A 488 18.14 19.12 1.87
CA GLY A 488 18.38 19.48 0.41
C GLY A 488 19.43 18.57 -0.37
N HIS A 489 19.89 18.64 -1.67
CA HIS A 489 19.50 19.07 -3.08
C HIS A 489 20.75 19.02 -4.10
N THR A 490 20.87 18.84 -5.46
CA THR A 490 20.07 18.47 -6.73
C THR A 490 20.92 17.88 -7.96
N ILE A 491 20.70 18.14 -9.30
CA ILE A 491 20.90 17.21 -10.53
C ILE A 491 21.58 17.82 -11.88
N TYR A 492 21.61 17.11 -13.08
CA TYR A 492 22.05 17.38 -14.53
C TYR A 492 21.30 16.42 -15.57
N ASN A 493 21.14 16.44 -16.94
CA ASN A 493 21.75 16.96 -18.23
C ASN A 493 20.72 17.03 -19.45
N ALA A 494 21.06 17.11 -20.79
CA ALA A 494 20.08 17.28 -21.95
C ALA A 494 20.31 16.70 -23.41
N GLU A 495 21.41 16.02 -23.79
CA GLU A 495 21.92 15.96 -25.21
C GLU A 495 21.42 14.86 -26.21
N GLY A 496 20.14 14.43 -26.19
CA GLY A 496 19.55 13.59 -27.27
C GLY A 496 20.08 12.15 -27.46
N LYS A 497 21.03 11.72 -26.63
CA LYS A 497 21.63 10.38 -26.58
C LYS A 497 20.61 9.32 -26.11
N LYS A 498 20.68 8.10 -26.65
CA LYS A 498 19.77 7.00 -26.28
C LYS A 498 20.19 6.33 -24.97
N PHE A 499 19.39 6.50 -23.92
CA PHE A 499 19.52 5.78 -22.65
C PHE A 499 18.48 4.64 -22.54
N ALA A 500 18.73 3.67 -21.67
CA ALA A 500 17.82 2.56 -21.38
C ALA A 500 17.75 2.34 -19.87
N LEU A 501 16.69 2.84 -19.24
CA LEU A 501 16.47 2.83 -17.79
C LEU A 501 15.59 1.65 -17.37
N HIS A 502 15.72 1.21 -16.12
CA HIS A 502 15.03 0.04 -15.54
C HIS A 502 14.53 0.28 -14.11
N LEU A 503 15.37 0.80 -13.22
CA LEU A 503 15.03 1.15 -11.83
C LEU A 503 15.24 2.64 -11.53
N VAL A 504 16.12 3.33 -12.27
CA VAL A 504 16.36 4.77 -12.09
C VAL A 504 15.28 5.56 -12.87
N PRO A 505 14.51 6.45 -12.21
CA PRO A 505 13.48 7.24 -12.87
C PRO A 505 13.99 8.07 -14.07
N SER A 506 13.17 8.20 -15.10
CA SER A 506 13.48 8.95 -16.34
C SER A 506 13.87 10.42 -16.13
N GLY A 507 13.47 11.00 -14.99
CA GLY A 507 13.90 12.32 -14.55
C GLY A 507 15.42 12.51 -14.41
N ILE A 508 16.21 11.42 -14.30
CA ILE A 508 17.68 11.47 -14.14
C ILE A 508 18.40 12.17 -15.31
N LEU A 509 17.71 12.36 -16.44
CA LEU A 509 18.19 13.09 -17.61
C LEU A 509 17.73 14.57 -17.65
N ASN A 510 17.55 15.25 -16.51
CA ASN A 510 17.17 16.67 -16.48
C ASN A 510 17.73 17.45 -15.27
N GLU A 511 18.57 18.46 -15.54
CA GLU A 511 18.70 19.73 -14.79
C GLU A 511 18.46 19.58 -13.28
N GLU A 512 17.49 20.26 -12.69
CA GLU A 512 17.27 20.24 -11.23
C GLU A 512 16.18 19.22 -10.76
N THR A 513 16.26 17.94 -11.16
CA THR A 513 15.20 16.92 -10.92
C THR A 513 15.62 15.72 -10.05
N ILE A 514 15.46 15.74 -8.71
CA ILE A 514 15.84 14.57 -7.86
C ILE A 514 15.00 13.32 -8.17
N CYS A 515 15.69 12.18 -8.32
CA CYS A 515 15.08 10.88 -8.53
C CYS A 515 14.81 10.16 -7.20
N VAL A 516 13.61 9.60 -7.03
CA VAL A 516 13.21 8.85 -5.83
C VAL A 516 12.70 7.46 -6.21
N ILE A 517 13.30 6.42 -5.63
CA ILE A 517 12.84 5.03 -5.70
C ILE A 517 12.05 4.75 -4.42
N GLY A 518 10.72 4.76 -4.53
CA GLY A 518 9.78 4.67 -3.42
C GLY A 518 9.72 3.31 -2.71
N ASN A 519 9.07 3.27 -1.54
CA ASN A 519 8.91 2.07 -0.72
C ASN A 519 8.16 0.93 -1.43
N GLY A 520 7.31 1.27 -2.41
CA GLY A 520 6.60 0.29 -3.22
C GLY A 520 7.48 -0.50 -4.19
N VAL A 521 8.74 -0.09 -4.40
CA VAL A 521 9.64 -0.72 -5.39
C VAL A 521 10.36 -1.94 -4.79
N VAL A 522 10.61 -2.94 -5.63
CA VAL A 522 11.50 -4.08 -5.33
C VAL A 522 12.85 -3.88 -6.03
N VAL A 523 13.93 -3.76 -5.27
CA VAL A 523 15.24 -3.29 -5.76
C VAL A 523 16.22 -4.45 -5.90
N HIS A 524 16.65 -4.70 -7.14
CA HIS A 524 17.71 -5.67 -7.46
C HIS A 524 19.06 -4.95 -7.47
N LEU A 525 19.82 -5.01 -6.37
CA LEU A 525 21.08 -4.24 -6.22
C LEU A 525 22.12 -4.51 -7.33
N PRO A 526 22.35 -5.76 -7.80
CA PRO A 526 23.26 -6.00 -8.92
C PRO A 526 22.82 -5.32 -10.23
N GLY A 527 21.51 -5.24 -10.49
CA GLY A 527 20.94 -4.55 -11.65
C GLY A 527 20.99 -3.03 -11.50
N PHE A 528 20.61 -2.52 -10.33
CA PHE A 528 20.64 -1.10 -9.98
C PHE A 528 22.05 -0.50 -10.10
N PHE A 529 23.07 -1.16 -9.55
CA PHE A 529 24.44 -0.67 -9.66
C PHE A 529 24.96 -0.75 -11.10
N LYS A 530 24.62 -1.80 -11.86
CA LYS A 530 24.94 -1.87 -13.30
C LYS A 530 24.28 -0.75 -14.11
N GLU A 531 23.08 -0.30 -13.71
CA GLU A 531 22.39 0.83 -14.31
C GLU A 531 23.09 2.16 -14.00
N ILE A 532 23.50 2.38 -12.73
CA ILE A 532 24.34 3.53 -12.32
C ILE A 532 25.68 3.52 -13.05
N ASP A 533 26.40 2.40 -13.06
CA ASP A 533 27.70 2.26 -13.76
C ASP A 533 27.55 2.57 -15.26
N SER A 534 26.42 2.21 -15.87
CA SER A 534 26.09 2.54 -17.26
C SER A 534 25.66 4.00 -17.47
N LEU A 535 25.11 4.69 -16.47
CA LEU A 535 24.73 6.10 -16.54
C LEU A 535 25.97 7.00 -16.39
N GLU A 536 26.79 6.74 -15.38
CA GLU A 536 27.98 7.53 -15.06
C GLU A 536 29.04 7.39 -16.16
N SER A 537 29.27 6.18 -16.69
CA SER A 537 30.11 5.96 -17.89
C SER A 537 29.58 6.62 -19.16
N ASN A 538 28.30 7.04 -19.17
CA ASN A 538 27.68 7.79 -20.27
C ASN A 538 27.56 9.30 -20.01
N GLY A 539 28.11 9.82 -18.90
CA GLY A 539 28.14 11.24 -18.56
C GLY A 539 27.06 11.70 -17.58
N VAL A 540 26.18 10.80 -17.14
CA VAL A 540 25.08 11.13 -16.21
C VAL A 540 25.48 10.76 -14.79
N SER A 541 25.96 11.76 -14.04
CA SER A 541 26.24 11.62 -12.59
C SER A 541 25.04 11.01 -11.85
N CYS A 542 25.28 10.13 -10.87
CA CYS A 542 24.21 9.52 -10.06
C CYS A 542 24.35 9.80 -8.55
N GLN A 543 25.51 10.28 -8.10
CA GLN A 543 25.78 10.55 -6.69
C GLN A 543 25.00 11.77 -6.16
N GLY A 544 24.40 11.65 -4.96
CA GLY A 544 23.58 12.72 -4.34
C GLY A 544 22.26 13.02 -5.06
N ARG A 545 21.90 12.18 -6.04
CA ARG A 545 20.89 12.43 -7.07
C ARG A 545 19.78 11.38 -7.13
N ILE A 546 20.02 10.21 -6.56
CA ILE A 546 19.04 9.13 -6.46
C ILE A 546 18.81 8.86 -4.97
N LEU A 547 17.56 8.92 -4.53
CA LEU A 547 17.15 8.52 -3.18
C LEU A 547 16.46 7.15 -3.26
N VAL A 548 16.96 6.18 -2.51
CA VAL A 548 16.41 4.83 -2.41
C VAL A 548 15.72 4.70 -1.06
N SER A 549 14.45 4.28 -1.08
CA SER A 549 13.67 4.07 0.13
C SER A 549 14.29 3.01 1.02
N ASP A 550 14.57 3.38 2.26
CA ASP A 550 14.88 2.46 3.36
C ASP A 550 13.81 1.37 3.56
N ARG A 551 12.55 1.67 3.22
CA ARG A 551 11.40 0.74 3.26
C ARG A 551 11.23 -0.12 2.00
N ALA A 552 11.98 0.11 0.93
CA ALA A 552 11.91 -0.74 -0.27
C ALA A 552 12.41 -2.16 0.02
N HIS A 553 11.85 -3.16 -0.68
CA HIS A 553 12.21 -4.57 -0.50
C HIS A 553 13.36 -4.99 -1.42
N LEU A 554 14.26 -5.82 -0.91
CA LEU A 554 15.40 -6.33 -1.69
C LEU A 554 15.00 -7.52 -2.56
N LEU A 555 15.34 -7.42 -3.84
CA LEU A 555 15.22 -8.51 -4.80
C LEU A 555 16.58 -9.19 -4.97
N PHE A 556 16.70 -10.41 -4.47
CA PHE A 556 17.88 -11.25 -4.57
C PHE A 556 17.91 -12.08 -5.86
N ASP A 557 19.09 -12.58 -6.26
CA ASP A 557 19.23 -13.45 -7.42
C ASP A 557 18.45 -14.76 -7.24
N PHE A 558 18.32 -15.28 -6.00
CA PHE A 558 17.49 -16.47 -5.73
C PHE A 558 16.01 -16.27 -6.05
N HIS A 559 15.46 -15.05 -5.91
CA HIS A 559 14.08 -14.77 -6.34
C HIS A 559 13.91 -14.98 -7.85
N GLN A 560 14.94 -14.67 -8.65
CA GLN A 560 14.93 -14.86 -10.11
C GLN A 560 14.95 -16.35 -10.48
N ILE A 561 15.73 -17.14 -9.74
CA ILE A 561 15.75 -18.61 -9.85
C ILE A 561 14.37 -19.19 -9.51
N VAL A 562 13.76 -18.77 -8.40
CA VAL A 562 12.42 -19.20 -7.96
C VAL A 562 11.31 -18.82 -8.96
N ASP A 563 11.37 -17.63 -9.56
CA ASP A 563 10.46 -17.19 -10.64
C ASP A 563 10.60 -18.09 -11.88
N GLY A 564 11.83 -18.49 -12.22
CA GLY A 564 12.11 -19.45 -13.29
C GLY A 564 11.64 -20.87 -13.00
N LEU A 565 11.83 -21.38 -11.77
CA LEU A 565 11.41 -22.72 -11.34
C LEU A 565 9.88 -22.85 -11.31
N ARG A 566 9.17 -21.86 -10.75
CA ARG A 566 7.70 -21.85 -10.74
C ARG A 566 7.11 -21.78 -12.16
N GLU A 567 7.71 -21.00 -13.07
CA GLU A 567 7.30 -21.03 -14.49
C GLU A 567 7.57 -22.39 -15.15
N ALA A 568 8.57 -23.16 -14.72
CA ALA A 568 8.85 -24.50 -15.26
C ALA A 568 7.85 -25.56 -14.76
N GLU A 569 7.38 -25.46 -13.51
CA GLU A 569 6.32 -26.31 -12.96
C GLU A 569 4.96 -26.10 -13.66
N LEU A 570 4.69 -24.89 -14.17
CA LEU A 570 3.45 -24.50 -14.85
C LEU A 570 3.34 -25.03 -16.30
N ALA A 571 3.56 -26.33 -16.49
CA ALA A 571 3.79 -27.02 -17.78
C ALA A 571 2.75 -26.79 -18.92
N LYS A 572 1.56 -26.26 -18.62
CA LYS A 572 0.54 -25.86 -19.62
C LYS A 572 -0.02 -24.44 -19.42
N SER A 573 0.37 -23.75 -18.35
CA SER A 573 -0.30 -22.54 -17.85
C SER A 573 0.71 -21.43 -17.51
N PHE A 574 1.77 -21.31 -18.31
CA PHE A 574 2.76 -20.25 -18.21
C PHE A 574 2.07 -18.87 -18.11
N ILE A 575 2.41 -18.11 -17.07
CA ILE A 575 2.02 -16.70 -16.94
C ILE A 575 2.89 -15.86 -17.90
N GLY A 576 4.08 -16.35 -18.23
CA GLY A 576 5.02 -15.70 -19.14
C GLY A 576 5.77 -14.57 -18.41
N THR A 577 6.23 -14.83 -17.19
CA THR A 577 6.94 -13.84 -16.38
C THR A 577 8.24 -13.39 -17.06
N THR A 578 8.75 -12.24 -16.64
CA THR A 578 10.06 -11.76 -17.10
C THR A 578 11.24 -12.53 -16.49
N ARG A 579 10.98 -13.52 -15.62
CA ARG A 579 11.98 -14.26 -14.82
C ARG A 579 12.95 -13.34 -14.08
N ARG A 580 12.41 -12.21 -13.58
CA ARG A 580 13.15 -11.16 -12.85
C ARG A 580 12.95 -11.23 -11.33
N GLY A 581 12.24 -12.23 -10.81
CA GLY A 581 12.06 -12.42 -9.35
C GLY A 581 11.02 -11.52 -8.70
N ILE A 582 10.23 -10.79 -9.50
CA ILE A 582 9.26 -9.80 -9.03
C ILE A 582 8.20 -10.47 -8.13
N GLY A 583 7.51 -11.49 -8.63
CA GLY A 583 6.47 -12.20 -7.88
C GLY A 583 6.97 -12.83 -6.58
N PRO A 584 8.08 -13.59 -6.58
CA PRO A 584 8.69 -14.10 -5.35
C PRO A 584 9.10 -13.00 -4.35
N CYS A 585 9.67 -11.88 -4.80
CA CYS A 585 10.02 -10.77 -3.91
C CYS A 585 8.79 -10.13 -3.23
N TYR A 586 7.70 -9.90 -3.99
CA TYR A 586 6.42 -9.45 -3.43
C TYR A 586 5.79 -10.53 -2.51
N SER A 587 5.98 -11.82 -2.79
CA SER A 587 5.58 -12.92 -1.89
C SER A 587 6.26 -12.81 -0.54
N SER A 588 7.59 -12.60 -0.51
CA SER A 588 8.35 -12.43 0.73
C SER A 588 7.97 -11.14 1.49
N LYS A 589 7.67 -10.05 0.76
CA LYS A 589 7.04 -8.84 1.33
C LYS A 589 5.74 -9.20 2.05
N VAL A 590 4.81 -9.87 1.37
CA VAL A 590 3.46 -10.18 1.85
C VAL A 590 3.41 -11.23 2.98
N ILE A 591 4.28 -12.25 2.94
CA ILE A 591 4.47 -13.19 4.06
C ILE A 591 5.08 -12.48 5.28
N ARG A 592 5.87 -11.42 5.05
CA ARG A 592 6.66 -10.63 6.01
C ARG A 592 7.95 -11.31 6.50
N ASN A 593 8.57 -12.13 5.63
CA ASN A 593 9.93 -12.64 5.81
C ASN A 593 10.96 -11.97 4.87
N GLY A 594 10.51 -11.10 3.95
CA GLY A 594 11.38 -10.34 3.04
C GLY A 594 12.30 -9.34 3.76
N ILE A 595 13.47 -9.12 3.18
CA ILE A 595 14.48 -8.17 3.67
C ILE A 595 14.25 -6.80 2.99
N ARG A 596 14.40 -5.71 3.74
CA ARG A 596 14.28 -4.33 3.22
C ARG A 596 15.63 -3.63 3.16
N VAL A 597 15.72 -2.53 2.41
CA VAL A 597 16.94 -1.72 2.28
C VAL A 597 17.49 -1.30 3.66
N SER A 598 16.63 -0.96 4.62
CA SER A 598 17.00 -0.67 6.01
C SER A 598 17.82 -1.77 6.70
N ASP A 599 17.63 -3.03 6.33
CA ASP A 599 18.29 -4.17 6.97
C ASP A 599 19.78 -4.30 6.62
N LEU A 600 20.22 -3.64 5.55
CA LEU A 600 21.63 -3.59 5.13
C LEU A 600 22.51 -2.81 6.12
N ARG A 601 21.91 -1.95 6.95
CA ARG A 601 22.60 -1.28 8.07
C ARG A 601 22.88 -2.24 9.24
N HIS A 602 22.29 -3.43 9.25
CA HIS A 602 22.31 -4.39 10.36
C HIS A 602 22.89 -5.75 9.93
N MET A 603 24.09 -5.70 9.34
CA MET A 603 24.81 -6.87 8.81
C MET A 603 25.13 -7.98 9.85
N ASP A 604 24.92 -7.73 11.14
CA ASP A 604 24.99 -8.72 12.22
C ASP A 604 23.70 -9.58 12.36
N THR A 605 22.57 -9.11 11.81
CA THR A 605 21.30 -9.86 11.70
C THR A 605 20.85 -10.16 10.27
N PHE A 606 21.46 -9.53 9.27
CA PHE A 606 21.21 -9.81 7.85
C PHE A 606 21.42 -11.29 7.46
N PRO A 607 22.50 -12.00 7.89
CA PRO A 607 22.71 -13.41 7.54
C PRO A 607 21.56 -14.32 7.97
N GLN A 608 20.99 -14.11 9.16
CA GLN A 608 19.93 -14.91 9.75
C GLN A 608 18.59 -14.65 9.04
N LYS A 609 18.36 -13.41 8.56
CA LYS A 609 17.21 -13.10 7.69
C LYS A 609 17.35 -13.74 6.32
N LEU A 610 18.56 -13.76 5.75
CA LEU A 610 18.81 -14.34 4.43
C LEU A 610 18.75 -15.87 4.45
N ASP A 611 19.29 -16.51 5.49
CA ASP A 611 19.18 -17.94 5.73
C ASP A 611 17.72 -18.41 5.79
N LEU A 612 16.84 -17.66 6.47
CA LEU A 612 15.41 -17.94 6.53
C LEU A 612 14.75 -17.90 5.13
N LEU A 613 15.14 -16.94 4.28
CA LEU A 613 14.62 -16.82 2.91
C LEU A 613 15.13 -17.92 1.98
N LEU A 614 16.44 -18.23 2.04
CA LEU A 614 17.05 -19.30 1.24
C LEU A 614 16.51 -20.68 1.67
N SER A 615 16.26 -20.87 2.97
CA SER A 615 15.60 -22.06 3.52
C SER A 615 14.12 -22.17 3.09
N ASP A 616 13.38 -21.07 2.99
CA ASP A 616 12.00 -21.06 2.47
C ASP A 616 11.95 -21.47 0.98
N ALA A 617 12.94 -21.05 0.19
CA ALA A 617 13.09 -21.45 -1.20
C ALA A 617 13.49 -22.94 -1.33
N ALA A 618 14.50 -23.39 -0.58
CA ALA A 618 15.01 -24.76 -0.62
C ALA A 618 13.98 -25.80 -0.14
N SER A 619 13.13 -25.43 0.83
CA SER A 619 12.06 -26.30 1.32
C SER A 619 10.85 -26.36 0.38
N ARG A 620 10.67 -25.40 -0.55
CA ARG A 620 9.65 -25.45 -1.60
C ARG A 620 10.13 -26.09 -2.91
N PHE A 621 11.38 -25.87 -3.32
CA PHE A 621 11.89 -26.28 -4.62
C PHE A 621 13.09 -27.22 -4.47
N ARG A 622 12.92 -28.50 -4.84
CA ARG A 622 13.97 -29.53 -4.74
C ARG A 622 15.21 -29.22 -5.59
N ASP A 623 15.01 -28.51 -6.70
CA ASP A 623 16.08 -28.10 -7.61
C ASP A 623 16.80 -26.81 -7.16
N PHE A 624 16.35 -26.17 -6.07
CA PHE A 624 17.03 -25.04 -5.45
C PHE A 624 18.11 -25.53 -4.47
N ASN A 625 19.31 -25.76 -5.00
CA ASN A 625 20.45 -26.25 -4.23
C ASN A 625 21.01 -25.18 -3.26
N TYR A 626 20.43 -25.10 -2.06
CA TYR A 626 20.91 -24.26 -0.97
C TYR A 626 22.00 -24.95 -0.13
N GLY A 627 23.03 -24.19 0.26
CA GLY A 627 24.04 -24.63 1.21
C GLY A 627 24.77 -23.46 1.89
N PRO A 628 25.55 -23.72 2.96
CA PRO A 628 26.18 -22.68 3.77
C PRO A 628 27.19 -21.78 3.03
N ASP A 629 27.71 -22.24 1.89
CA ASP A 629 28.63 -21.45 1.06
C ASP A 629 27.89 -20.37 0.28
N MET A 630 26.73 -20.69 -0.33
CA MET A 630 25.85 -19.71 -0.97
C MET A 630 25.42 -18.60 -0.01
N LEU A 631 25.09 -18.96 1.24
CA LEU A 631 24.77 -17.96 2.28
C LEU A 631 25.96 -17.02 2.53
N ARG A 632 27.16 -17.58 2.72
CA ARG A 632 28.37 -16.80 3.00
C ARG A 632 28.76 -15.88 1.83
N GLU A 633 28.66 -16.38 0.60
CA GLU A 633 28.93 -15.61 -0.61
C GLU A 633 27.95 -14.44 -0.79
N GLU A 634 26.64 -14.69 -0.67
CA GLU A 634 25.63 -13.62 -0.76
C GLU A 634 25.74 -12.62 0.40
N VAL A 635 26.04 -13.05 1.63
CA VAL A 635 26.27 -12.13 2.77
C VAL A 635 27.42 -11.16 2.50
N GLU A 636 28.60 -11.66 2.12
CA GLU A 636 29.75 -10.79 1.84
C GLU A 636 29.57 -9.97 0.54
N ARG A 637 28.77 -10.45 -0.41
CA ARG A 637 28.36 -9.68 -1.61
C ARG A 637 27.43 -8.52 -1.23
N TYR A 638 26.40 -8.76 -0.42
CA TYR A 638 25.44 -7.74 0.00
C TYR A 638 26.03 -6.75 1.00
N LYS A 639 27.03 -7.14 1.80
CA LYS A 639 27.85 -6.22 2.60
C LYS A 639 28.55 -5.15 1.73
N ARG A 640 29.22 -5.56 0.65
CA ARG A 640 29.81 -4.62 -0.32
C ARG A 640 28.76 -3.76 -1.03
N PHE A 641 27.57 -4.31 -1.27
CA PHE A 641 26.45 -3.51 -1.78
C PHE A 641 25.88 -2.53 -0.75
N ALA A 642 25.86 -2.87 0.55
CA ALA A 642 25.44 -1.97 1.62
C ALA A 642 26.37 -0.74 1.69
N GLU A 643 27.69 -0.96 1.71
CA GLU A 643 28.72 0.08 1.67
C GLU A 643 28.56 1.01 0.45
N ARG A 644 28.23 0.45 -0.73
CA ARG A 644 27.97 1.24 -1.96
C ARG A 644 26.59 1.90 -1.97
N LEU A 645 25.59 1.35 -1.27
CA LEU A 645 24.20 1.84 -1.29
C LEU A 645 23.94 2.94 -0.25
N GLU A 646 24.60 2.91 0.90
CA GLU A 646 24.36 3.82 2.03
C GLU A 646 24.23 5.31 1.63
N PRO A 647 25.05 5.89 0.72
CA PRO A 647 24.90 7.29 0.28
C PRO A 647 23.61 7.62 -0.48
N PHE A 648 22.84 6.60 -0.86
CA PHE A 648 21.55 6.72 -1.55
C PHE A 648 20.35 6.45 -0.61
N ILE A 649 20.54 5.88 0.59
CA ILE A 649 19.42 5.42 1.44
C ILE A 649 18.77 6.57 2.22
N ALA A 650 17.47 6.79 2.01
CA ALA A 650 16.69 7.82 2.69
C ALA A 650 15.31 7.33 3.16
N ASP A 651 14.73 7.97 4.18
CA ASP A 651 13.30 7.85 4.48
C ASP A 651 12.51 8.64 3.44
N THR A 652 12.20 7.98 2.33
CA THR A 652 11.49 8.62 1.21
C THR A 652 10.08 9.07 1.59
N VAL A 653 9.44 8.43 2.57
CA VAL A 653 8.08 8.84 3.02
C VAL A 653 8.15 10.21 3.69
N HIS A 654 9.19 10.46 4.50
CA HIS A 654 9.46 11.80 5.04
C HIS A 654 9.79 12.80 3.92
N TYR A 655 10.77 12.48 3.06
CA TYR A 655 11.22 13.36 1.97
C TYR A 655 10.06 13.80 1.05
N MET A 656 9.21 12.88 0.61
CA MET A 656 8.08 13.19 -0.27
C MET A 656 7.06 14.10 0.41
N ASN A 657 6.73 13.86 1.68
CA ASN A 657 5.76 14.70 2.41
C ASN A 657 6.32 16.08 2.79
N ASP A 658 7.63 16.20 3.06
CA ASP A 658 8.30 17.49 3.27
C ASP A 658 8.37 18.29 1.95
N ALA A 659 8.75 17.64 0.84
CA ALA A 659 8.74 18.25 -0.49
C ALA A 659 7.34 18.77 -0.89
N ILE A 660 6.27 18.02 -0.60
CA ILE A 660 4.88 18.46 -0.78
C ILE A 660 4.57 19.68 0.11
N GLY A 661 4.95 19.65 1.39
CA GLY A 661 4.75 20.77 2.32
C GLY A 661 5.48 22.06 1.88
N GLN A 662 6.66 21.90 1.28
CA GLN A 662 7.46 22.97 0.65
C GLN A 662 6.95 23.38 -0.74
N LYS A 663 5.90 22.74 -1.27
CA LYS A 663 5.30 22.99 -2.60
C LYS A 663 6.28 22.73 -3.76
N GLN A 664 7.21 21.80 -3.59
CA GLN A 664 8.07 21.32 -4.67
C GLN A 664 7.24 20.59 -5.73
N LYS A 665 7.63 20.68 -7.01
CA LYS A 665 6.97 19.93 -8.09
C LYS A 665 7.45 18.50 -8.09
N ILE A 666 6.50 17.56 -8.05
CA ILE A 666 6.75 16.11 -8.08
C ILE A 666 6.07 15.54 -9.32
N LEU A 667 6.81 14.76 -10.10
CA LEU A 667 6.29 13.96 -11.21
C LEU A 667 6.51 12.49 -10.85
N VAL A 668 5.44 11.69 -10.89
CA VAL A 668 5.50 10.26 -10.59
C VAL A 668 5.54 9.47 -11.89
N GLU A 669 6.54 8.60 -12.04
CA GLU A 669 6.62 7.67 -13.17
C GLU A 669 5.84 6.39 -12.86
N GLY A 670 4.80 6.12 -13.65
CA GLY A 670 3.97 4.93 -13.50
C GLY A 670 4.66 3.68 -14.04
N GLY A 671 4.97 2.71 -13.17
CA GLY A 671 5.51 1.42 -13.58
C GLY A 671 4.44 0.53 -14.22
N GLN A 672 4.67 0.10 -15.47
CA GLN A 672 3.77 -0.79 -16.24
C GLN A 672 2.43 -0.10 -16.60
N ALA A 673 1.27 -0.78 -16.48
CA ALA A 673 -0.04 -0.24 -16.86
C ALA A 673 -1.18 -0.96 -16.12
N THR A 674 -2.32 -0.29 -15.93
CA THR A 674 -3.44 -0.78 -15.08
C THR A 674 -4.06 -2.12 -15.54
N MET A 675 -4.06 -2.45 -16.83
CA MET A 675 -4.52 -3.77 -17.30
C MET A 675 -3.57 -4.93 -16.92
N LEU A 676 -2.42 -4.63 -16.34
CA LEU A 676 -1.49 -5.57 -15.70
C LEU A 676 -1.51 -5.48 -14.17
N ASP A 677 -2.42 -4.72 -13.56
CA ASP A 677 -2.52 -4.59 -12.09
C ASP A 677 -2.96 -5.89 -11.42
N ILE A 678 -2.38 -6.20 -10.25
CA ILE A 678 -2.66 -7.42 -9.49
C ILE A 678 -4.13 -7.55 -9.06
N ASP A 679 -4.84 -6.43 -8.90
CA ASP A 679 -6.28 -6.38 -8.62
C ASP A 679 -7.10 -6.27 -9.91
N PHE A 680 -6.84 -5.22 -10.70
CA PHE A 680 -7.72 -4.78 -11.79
C PHE A 680 -7.42 -5.40 -13.16
N GLY A 681 -6.22 -5.93 -13.36
CA GLY A 681 -5.80 -6.53 -14.63
C GLY A 681 -6.38 -7.92 -14.89
N THR A 682 -6.00 -8.52 -16.02
CA THR A 682 -6.45 -9.86 -16.46
C THR A 682 -5.77 -10.99 -15.68
N TYR A 683 -5.97 -11.03 -14.36
CA TYR A 683 -5.36 -11.98 -13.42
C TYR A 683 -5.68 -13.44 -13.80
N PRO A 684 -4.71 -14.38 -13.80
CA PRO A 684 -3.35 -14.27 -13.23
C PRO A 684 -2.30 -13.68 -14.19
N PHE A 685 -2.69 -13.28 -15.41
CA PHE A 685 -1.77 -12.75 -16.43
C PHE A 685 -1.44 -11.26 -16.23
N VAL A 686 -0.93 -10.95 -15.02
CA VAL A 686 -0.70 -9.61 -14.46
C VAL A 686 0.68 -9.51 -13.81
N THR A 687 1.10 -8.30 -13.44
CA THR A 687 2.25 -8.08 -12.55
C THR A 687 1.87 -8.37 -11.09
N SER A 688 2.85 -8.39 -10.19
CA SER A 688 2.65 -8.65 -8.76
C SER A 688 2.51 -7.38 -7.90
N SER A 689 2.38 -6.23 -8.55
CA SER A 689 2.24 -4.90 -7.96
C SER A 689 1.00 -4.18 -8.51
N SER A 690 0.77 -2.94 -8.08
CA SER A 690 -0.35 -2.10 -8.54
C SER A 690 0.12 -0.89 -9.37
N PRO A 691 0.14 -0.98 -10.72
CA PRO A 691 0.29 0.14 -11.65
C PRO A 691 -0.84 1.17 -11.64
N SER A 692 -1.95 0.90 -10.95
CA SER A 692 -3.05 1.87 -10.77
C SER A 692 -2.65 3.06 -9.89
N ALA A 693 -3.37 4.18 -10.00
CA ALA A 693 -3.11 5.41 -9.27
C ALA A 693 -3.15 5.25 -7.73
N GLY A 694 -3.84 4.23 -7.20
CA GLY A 694 -3.75 3.88 -5.77
C GLY A 694 -2.35 3.40 -5.36
N GLY A 695 -1.61 2.77 -6.27
CA GLY A 695 -0.21 2.36 -6.11
C GLY A 695 0.76 3.52 -5.99
N ILE A 696 0.41 4.72 -6.46
CA ILE A 696 1.18 5.95 -6.22
C ILE A 696 1.16 6.29 -4.72
N CYS A 697 -0.02 6.18 -4.10
CA CYS A 697 -0.21 6.50 -2.69
C CYS A 697 0.49 5.47 -1.79
N THR A 698 0.27 4.17 -2.03
CA THR A 698 0.92 3.09 -1.25
C THR A 698 2.41 2.94 -1.55
N GLY A 699 2.88 3.30 -2.74
CA GLY A 699 4.29 3.18 -3.14
C GLY A 699 5.20 4.35 -2.75
N LEU A 700 4.63 5.49 -2.35
CA LEU A 700 5.37 6.71 -1.97
C LEU A 700 5.03 7.25 -0.56
N GLY A 701 3.93 6.79 0.05
CA GLY A 701 3.47 7.27 1.37
C GLY A 701 2.83 8.66 1.34
N ILE A 702 2.09 8.96 0.28
CA ILE A 702 1.39 10.24 0.08
C ILE A 702 -0.14 10.04 0.05
N ALA A 703 -0.89 11.00 0.59
CA ALA A 703 -2.34 10.92 0.70
C ALA A 703 -3.06 11.09 -0.65
N PRO A 704 -4.19 10.41 -0.91
CA PRO A 704 -4.99 10.60 -2.13
C PRO A 704 -5.32 12.06 -2.46
N LYS A 705 -5.63 12.88 -1.44
CA LYS A 705 -5.94 14.32 -1.59
C LYS A 705 -4.77 15.19 -2.12
N VAL A 706 -3.53 14.70 -2.17
CA VAL A 706 -2.38 15.45 -2.74
C VAL A 706 -2.00 15.00 -4.15
N VAL A 707 -2.68 13.97 -4.69
CA VAL A 707 -2.49 13.54 -6.08
C VAL A 707 -3.20 14.52 -7.01
N GLY A 708 -2.40 15.25 -7.79
CA GLY A 708 -2.88 16.23 -8.78
C GLY A 708 -3.25 15.58 -10.12
N ASP A 709 -2.79 16.18 -11.22
CA ASP A 709 -3.02 15.67 -12.57
C ASP A 709 -2.46 14.25 -12.78
N LEU A 710 -3.26 13.41 -13.42
CA LEU A 710 -2.90 12.04 -13.79
C LEU A 710 -3.08 11.89 -15.31
N ILE A 711 -1.96 11.71 -16.02
CA ILE A 711 -1.92 11.61 -17.48
C ILE A 711 -1.94 10.14 -17.88
N GLY A 712 -3.02 9.69 -18.51
CA GLY A 712 -3.15 8.32 -19.02
C GLY A 712 -2.35 8.14 -20.31
N VAL A 713 -1.26 7.38 -20.26
CA VAL A 713 -0.48 7.03 -21.47
C VAL A 713 -1.21 5.92 -22.24
N VAL A 714 -1.83 6.29 -23.34
CA VAL A 714 -2.57 5.41 -24.24
C VAL A 714 -1.74 5.21 -25.50
N LYS A 715 -1.87 4.06 -26.15
CA LYS A 715 -1.31 3.82 -27.48
C LYS A 715 -2.46 3.81 -28.48
N SER A 716 -2.25 4.35 -29.67
CA SER A 716 -3.20 4.36 -30.79
C SER A 716 -3.70 2.96 -31.23
N TYR A 717 -3.05 1.89 -30.78
CA TYR A 717 -3.47 0.49 -30.92
C TYR A 717 -3.06 -0.29 -29.68
N THR A 718 -3.75 -1.37 -29.35
CA THR A 718 -3.45 -2.16 -28.15
C THR A 718 -2.32 -3.17 -28.43
N THR A 719 -1.43 -3.38 -27.46
CA THR A 719 -0.35 -4.37 -27.54
C THR A 719 -0.18 -5.12 -26.24
N ARG A 720 0.01 -6.45 -26.31
CA ARG A 720 0.12 -7.31 -25.13
C ARG A 720 1.33 -8.25 -25.23
N VAL A 721 2.00 -8.47 -24.10
CA VAL A 721 3.13 -9.40 -23.95
C VAL A 721 2.65 -10.58 -23.11
N GLY A 722 2.87 -11.80 -23.59
CA GLY A 722 2.49 -13.02 -22.87
C GLY A 722 1.10 -13.59 -23.18
N SER A 723 0.76 -14.63 -22.41
CA SER A 723 -0.45 -15.44 -22.44
C SER A 723 -1.66 -14.73 -21.79
N GLY A 724 -2.86 -15.26 -21.98
CA GLY A 724 -4.12 -14.71 -21.45
C GLY A 724 -4.95 -13.89 -22.44
N PRO A 725 -6.12 -13.38 -22.02
CA PRO A 725 -7.10 -12.79 -22.93
C PRO A 725 -6.62 -11.51 -23.61
N PHE A 726 -7.18 -11.24 -24.80
CA PHE A 726 -6.97 -10.00 -25.55
C PHE A 726 -8.11 -9.84 -26.57
N PRO A 727 -9.21 -9.14 -26.23
CA PRO A 727 -10.41 -9.07 -27.06
C PRO A 727 -10.18 -8.44 -28.45
N THR A 728 -9.43 -7.34 -28.54
CA THR A 728 -9.16 -6.64 -29.81
C THR A 728 -7.99 -7.20 -30.64
N GLU A 729 -7.45 -8.37 -30.29
CA GLU A 729 -6.27 -8.95 -30.96
C GLU A 729 -6.53 -9.34 -32.42
N ILE A 730 -5.76 -8.73 -33.33
CA ILE A 730 -5.77 -9.05 -34.75
C ILE A 730 -4.74 -10.15 -35.03
N LEU A 731 -5.19 -11.27 -35.60
CA LEU A 731 -4.32 -12.39 -35.96
C LEU A 731 -3.84 -12.26 -37.43
N GLY A 732 -2.59 -12.68 -37.68
CA GLY A 732 -1.97 -12.59 -39.00
C GLY A 732 -1.75 -11.15 -39.48
N LYS A 733 -1.83 -10.96 -40.80
CA LYS A 733 -1.30 -9.78 -41.52
C LYS A 733 -1.61 -8.42 -40.89
N GLY A 734 -2.85 -8.17 -40.44
CA GLY A 734 -3.21 -6.88 -39.84
C GLY A 734 -2.48 -6.61 -38.51
N GLY A 735 -2.36 -7.63 -37.64
CA GLY A 735 -1.58 -7.55 -36.41
C GLY A 735 -0.07 -7.53 -36.67
N ASP A 736 0.39 -8.11 -37.78
CA ASP A 736 1.79 -8.08 -38.20
C ASP A 736 2.21 -6.67 -38.68
N LEU A 737 1.36 -5.97 -39.46
CA LEU A 737 1.59 -4.59 -39.89
C LEU A 737 1.82 -3.65 -38.69
N LEU A 738 0.89 -3.65 -37.72
CA LEU A 738 1.03 -2.89 -36.48
C LEU A 738 2.31 -3.26 -35.69
N ARG A 739 2.71 -4.54 -35.72
CA ARG A 739 3.91 -5.00 -35.01
C ARG A 739 5.20 -4.51 -35.66
N PHE A 740 5.28 -4.53 -36.99
CA PHE A 740 6.47 -4.08 -37.71
C PHE A 740 6.60 -2.56 -37.74
N ALA A 741 5.54 -1.83 -38.12
CA ALA A 741 5.55 -0.36 -38.10
C ALA A 741 5.79 0.17 -36.67
N GLY A 742 5.10 -0.42 -35.68
CA GLY A 742 5.27 -0.07 -34.27
C GLY A 742 6.55 -0.56 -33.60
N GLN A 743 7.40 -1.35 -34.27
CA GLN A 743 8.59 -2.00 -33.67
C GLN A 743 8.27 -2.75 -32.36
N GLU A 744 7.13 -3.45 -32.33
CA GLU A 744 6.57 -4.08 -31.13
C GLU A 744 7.20 -5.45 -30.84
N PHE A 745 8.46 -5.38 -30.40
CA PHE A 745 9.25 -6.51 -29.92
C PHE A 745 9.70 -6.26 -28.47
N GLY A 746 10.13 -7.30 -27.77
CA GLY A 746 10.69 -7.21 -26.42
C GLY A 746 12.14 -6.72 -26.45
N THR A 747 12.45 -5.59 -25.82
CA THR A 747 13.80 -4.98 -25.86
C THR A 747 14.90 -5.86 -25.27
N THR A 748 14.59 -6.70 -24.27
CA THR A 748 15.53 -7.68 -23.69
C THR A 748 15.41 -9.08 -24.31
N THR A 749 14.23 -9.45 -24.83
CA THR A 749 13.89 -10.85 -25.17
C THR A 749 13.69 -11.13 -26.66
N GLY A 750 13.66 -10.09 -27.51
CA GLY A 750 13.34 -10.19 -28.94
C GLY A 750 11.91 -10.64 -29.26
N ARG A 751 11.11 -11.07 -28.27
CA ARG A 751 9.80 -11.71 -28.50
C ARG A 751 8.82 -10.74 -29.17
N PRO A 752 8.09 -11.16 -30.22
CA PRO A 752 7.05 -10.34 -30.82
C PRO A 752 5.91 -10.09 -29.82
N ARG A 753 5.33 -8.89 -29.83
CA ARG A 753 4.12 -8.60 -29.06
C ARG A 753 2.88 -8.95 -29.87
N ARG A 754 1.84 -9.37 -29.16
CA ARG A 754 0.48 -9.50 -29.70
C ARG A 754 -0.05 -8.08 -29.93
N CYS A 755 -0.68 -7.82 -31.07
CA CYS A 755 -1.15 -6.50 -31.47
C CYS A 755 -2.64 -6.55 -31.83
N GLY A 756 -3.35 -5.45 -31.63
CA GLY A 756 -4.79 -5.38 -31.80
C GLY A 756 -5.29 -3.94 -31.86
N TRP A 757 -6.54 -3.75 -32.22
CA TRP A 757 -7.16 -2.42 -32.25
C TRP A 757 -7.23 -1.78 -30.86
N LEU A 758 -7.39 -0.46 -30.79
CA LEU A 758 -7.56 0.22 -29.51
C LEU A 758 -8.88 -0.21 -28.86
N ASP A 759 -8.77 -0.79 -27.66
CA ASP A 759 -9.89 -1.25 -26.84
C ASP A 759 -10.41 -0.11 -25.96
N ILE A 760 -11.58 0.43 -26.32
CA ILE A 760 -12.22 1.55 -25.62
C ILE A 760 -12.89 1.09 -24.33
N VAL A 761 -13.38 -0.15 -24.25
CA VAL A 761 -14.00 -0.69 -23.03
C VAL A 761 -12.96 -0.82 -21.93
N ALA A 762 -11.80 -1.43 -22.23
CA ALA A 762 -10.66 -1.52 -21.32
C ALA A 762 -10.09 -0.13 -20.98
N LEU A 763 -10.06 0.81 -21.92
CA LEU A 763 -9.59 2.17 -21.67
C LEU A 763 -10.54 2.95 -20.74
N LYS A 764 -11.86 2.86 -20.92
CA LYS A 764 -12.85 3.48 -20.01
C LYS A 764 -12.72 2.95 -18.58
N TYR A 765 -12.54 1.64 -18.44
CA TYR A 765 -12.27 0.99 -17.15
C TYR A 765 -10.98 1.52 -16.49
N CYS A 766 -9.90 1.70 -17.27
CA CYS A 766 -8.69 2.38 -16.81
C CYS A 766 -8.91 3.85 -16.43
N CYS A 767 -9.74 4.59 -17.16
CA CYS A 767 -10.08 5.98 -16.86
C CYS A 767 -10.87 6.10 -15.55
N GLN A 768 -11.75 5.15 -15.23
CA GLN A 768 -12.49 5.09 -13.96
C GLN A 768 -11.55 4.83 -12.77
N ILE A 769 -10.77 3.74 -12.81
CA ILE A 769 -9.87 3.33 -11.71
C ILE A 769 -8.81 4.39 -11.38
N ASN A 770 -8.22 5.03 -12.41
CA ASN A 770 -7.17 6.01 -12.18
C ASN A 770 -7.69 7.44 -12.04
N GLY A 771 -8.85 7.73 -12.63
CA GLY A 771 -9.41 9.08 -12.67
C GLY A 771 -8.53 10.06 -13.43
N PHE A 772 -7.98 9.67 -14.59
CA PHE A 772 -7.12 10.53 -15.40
C PHE A 772 -7.75 11.93 -15.63
N SER A 773 -6.92 12.97 -15.64
CA SER A 773 -7.33 14.35 -16.00
C SER A 773 -7.08 14.65 -17.47
N SER A 774 -6.12 13.95 -18.10
CA SER A 774 -5.89 13.97 -19.54
C SER A 774 -5.23 12.68 -20.02
N LEU A 775 -5.20 12.47 -21.34
CA LEU A 775 -4.51 11.36 -21.99
C LEU A 775 -3.33 11.85 -22.85
N ASN A 776 -2.34 10.96 -22.99
CA ASN A 776 -1.27 11.05 -23.98
C ASN A 776 -1.47 9.92 -25.01
N LEU A 777 -1.87 10.25 -26.25
CA LEU A 777 -2.09 9.27 -27.32
C LEU A 777 -0.80 9.05 -28.10
N THR A 778 -0.07 8.00 -27.74
CA THR A 778 1.25 7.66 -28.30
C THR A 778 1.15 6.78 -29.56
N LYS A 779 2.20 6.87 -30.40
CA LYS A 779 2.37 6.09 -31.64
C LYS A 779 1.27 6.30 -32.67
N LEU A 780 0.72 7.51 -32.79
CA LEU A 780 -0.32 7.78 -33.80
C LEU A 780 0.22 7.53 -35.22
N ASP A 781 1.50 7.82 -35.45
CA ASP A 781 2.28 7.57 -36.67
C ASP A 781 2.17 6.14 -37.21
N VAL A 782 2.08 5.14 -36.34
CA VAL A 782 2.03 3.71 -36.72
C VAL A 782 0.77 3.34 -37.51
N LEU A 783 -0.30 4.14 -37.42
CA LEU A 783 -1.56 3.89 -38.14
C LEU A 783 -1.57 4.51 -39.56
N SER A 784 -0.51 5.22 -39.96
CA SER A 784 -0.52 6.08 -41.16
C SER A 784 -0.77 5.34 -42.47
N ASP A 785 -0.25 4.12 -42.62
CA ASP A 785 -0.39 3.32 -43.86
C ASP A 785 -1.70 2.52 -43.93
N LEU A 786 -2.60 2.67 -42.95
CA LEU A 786 -3.87 1.93 -42.90
C LEU A 786 -4.97 2.70 -43.64
N PRO A 787 -5.78 2.04 -44.51
CA PRO A 787 -6.92 2.69 -45.17
C PRO A 787 -8.14 2.83 -44.24
N GLU A 788 -8.28 1.90 -43.28
CA GLU A 788 -9.32 1.88 -42.26
C GLU A 788 -8.69 1.52 -40.90
N ILE A 789 -9.25 2.09 -39.83
CA ILE A 789 -8.83 1.90 -38.44
C ILE A 789 -10.08 1.55 -37.63
N GLN A 790 -9.98 0.62 -36.67
CA GLN A 790 -11.12 0.25 -35.82
C GLN A 790 -10.89 0.59 -34.34
N LEU A 791 -11.99 0.88 -33.63
CA LEU A 791 -12.06 1.03 -32.18
C LEU A 791 -12.99 -0.04 -31.60
N GLY A 792 -12.55 -0.82 -30.62
CA GLY A 792 -13.42 -1.78 -29.92
C GLY A 792 -14.29 -1.04 -28.88
N ILE A 793 -15.52 -0.68 -29.24
CA ILE A 793 -16.37 0.26 -28.48
C ILE A 793 -17.32 -0.40 -27.47
N SER A 794 -17.65 -1.68 -27.67
CA SER A 794 -18.63 -2.42 -26.87
C SER A 794 -18.24 -3.90 -26.78
N TYR A 795 -18.61 -4.56 -25.67
CA TYR A 795 -18.52 -6.00 -25.49
C TYR A 795 -19.93 -6.59 -25.32
N LYS A 796 -20.21 -7.71 -26.00
CA LYS A 796 -21.42 -8.51 -25.77
C LYS A 796 -21.04 -9.94 -25.41
N GLN A 797 -21.81 -10.56 -24.53
CA GLN A 797 -21.78 -12.01 -24.30
C GLN A 797 -22.21 -12.78 -25.56
N ILE A 798 -22.00 -14.11 -25.58
CA ILE A 798 -22.32 -14.98 -26.73
C ILE A 798 -23.82 -14.96 -27.08
N ASP A 799 -24.70 -14.74 -26.08
CA ASP A 799 -26.15 -14.58 -26.24
C ASP A 799 -26.57 -13.19 -26.79
N GLY A 800 -25.62 -12.26 -26.96
CA GLY A 800 -25.85 -10.87 -27.36
C GLY A 800 -26.04 -9.88 -26.21
N THR A 801 -26.07 -10.35 -24.95
CA THR A 801 -26.26 -9.49 -23.77
C THR A 801 -25.09 -8.50 -23.61
N PRO A 802 -25.33 -7.18 -23.58
CA PRO A 802 -24.27 -6.19 -23.39
C PRO A 802 -23.57 -6.31 -22.03
N ILE A 803 -22.25 -6.15 -22.01
CA ILE A 803 -21.46 -6.13 -20.77
C ILE A 803 -21.18 -4.67 -20.39
N GLN A 804 -21.54 -4.29 -19.16
CA GLN A 804 -21.49 -2.90 -18.67
C GLN A 804 -20.07 -2.40 -18.30
N SER A 805 -19.15 -3.33 -18.04
CA SER A 805 -17.82 -3.12 -17.45
C SER A 805 -16.79 -4.08 -18.06
N PHE A 806 -15.50 -3.84 -17.85
CA PHE A 806 -14.46 -4.80 -18.23
C PHE A 806 -14.49 -6.01 -17.28
N PRO A 807 -14.78 -7.25 -17.75
CA PRO A 807 -14.97 -8.40 -16.86
C PRO A 807 -13.78 -8.72 -15.95
N SER A 808 -14.06 -9.32 -14.79
CA SER A 808 -13.04 -10.01 -13.98
C SER A 808 -12.73 -11.42 -14.50
N ASP A 809 -13.71 -12.03 -15.16
CA ASP A 809 -13.74 -13.42 -15.58
C ASP A 809 -13.00 -13.61 -16.91
N LEU A 810 -11.95 -14.43 -16.88
CA LEU A 810 -11.15 -14.75 -18.06
C LEU A 810 -11.92 -15.55 -19.10
N ARG A 811 -12.86 -16.41 -18.70
CA ARG A 811 -13.67 -17.22 -19.63
C ARG A 811 -14.57 -16.31 -20.44
N VAL A 812 -15.19 -15.33 -19.79
CA VAL A 812 -15.94 -14.27 -20.47
C VAL A 812 -15.01 -13.46 -21.37
N LEU A 813 -13.84 -13.01 -20.89
CA LEU A 813 -12.87 -12.24 -21.69
C LEU A 813 -12.32 -12.97 -22.92
N GLU A 814 -12.24 -14.31 -22.91
CA GLU A 814 -11.86 -15.12 -24.08
C GLU A 814 -13.05 -15.31 -25.03
N GLN A 815 -14.25 -15.52 -24.50
CA GLN A 815 -15.48 -15.69 -25.28
C GLN A 815 -15.88 -14.42 -26.05
N ILE A 816 -15.77 -13.24 -25.44
CA ILE A 816 -16.14 -11.97 -26.07
C ILE A 816 -15.27 -11.59 -27.28
N LYS A 817 -14.15 -12.28 -27.55
CA LYS A 817 -13.27 -11.98 -28.68
C LYS A 817 -14.00 -12.09 -30.04
N ALA A 818 -15.08 -12.87 -30.12
CA ALA A 818 -15.94 -12.99 -31.30
C ALA A 818 -17.08 -11.94 -31.37
N SER A 819 -17.28 -11.16 -30.30
CA SER A 819 -18.44 -10.28 -30.09
C SER A 819 -18.06 -8.90 -29.51
N VAL A 820 -16.82 -8.46 -29.76
CA VAL A 820 -16.43 -7.05 -29.65
C VAL A 820 -17.10 -6.28 -30.80
N GLU A 821 -17.84 -5.23 -30.48
CA GLU A 821 -18.39 -4.33 -31.50
C GLU A 821 -17.38 -3.26 -31.85
N TYR A 822 -17.12 -3.09 -33.15
CA TYR A 822 -16.11 -2.18 -33.67
C TYR A 822 -16.74 -0.97 -34.35
N GLU A 823 -16.22 0.21 -34.05
CA GLU A 823 -16.44 1.42 -34.85
C GLU A 823 -15.30 1.55 -35.87
N THR A 824 -15.61 1.46 -37.16
CA THR A 824 -14.64 1.65 -38.26
C THR A 824 -14.55 3.13 -38.62
N MET A 825 -13.33 3.65 -38.69
CA MET A 825 -12.98 5.02 -39.04
C MET A 825 -12.03 5.02 -40.26
N PRO A 826 -12.09 6.05 -41.14
CA PRO A 826 -11.13 6.17 -42.24
C PRO A 826 -9.72 6.45 -41.70
N GLY A 827 -8.71 5.83 -42.32
CA GLY A 827 -7.31 6.19 -42.14
C GLY A 827 -6.91 7.44 -42.93
N TRP A 828 -5.62 7.78 -42.94
CA TRP A 828 -5.13 9.02 -43.57
C TRP A 828 -4.02 8.85 -44.61
N LEU A 829 -3.42 7.67 -44.78
CA LEU A 829 -2.50 7.32 -45.88
C LEU A 829 -1.40 8.36 -46.14
N SER A 830 -0.82 8.91 -45.07
CA SER A 830 0.18 9.98 -45.11
C SER A 830 1.03 10.00 -43.83
N ASP A 831 2.34 10.23 -43.95
CA ASP A 831 3.21 10.36 -42.78
C ASP A 831 2.86 11.61 -41.97
N ILE A 832 2.89 11.46 -40.64
CA ILE A 832 2.68 12.53 -39.66
C ILE A 832 3.88 12.73 -38.72
N SER A 833 4.98 11.99 -38.91
CA SER A 833 6.13 11.96 -37.98
C SER A 833 6.86 13.29 -37.79
N SER A 834 6.76 14.17 -38.79
CA SER A 834 7.32 15.52 -38.80
C SER A 834 6.37 16.61 -38.28
N ILE A 835 5.09 16.30 -38.04
CA ILE A 835 4.06 17.27 -37.64
C ILE A 835 4.26 17.69 -36.18
N ARG A 836 4.06 18.97 -35.86
CA ARG A 836 4.24 19.51 -34.49
C ARG A 836 3.04 20.31 -33.97
N ASN A 837 2.16 20.81 -34.83
CA ASN A 837 0.93 21.51 -34.41
C ASN A 837 -0.33 20.65 -34.66
N TYR A 838 -1.30 20.67 -33.73
CA TYR A 838 -2.52 19.85 -33.87
C TYR A 838 -3.34 20.17 -35.14
N SER A 839 -3.33 21.43 -35.59
CA SER A 839 -4.02 21.89 -36.80
C SER A 839 -3.48 21.32 -38.11
N GLU A 840 -2.21 20.91 -38.13
CA GLU A 840 -1.53 20.33 -39.31
C GLU A 840 -1.90 18.87 -39.55
N LEU A 841 -2.35 18.15 -38.51
CA LEU A 841 -2.73 16.74 -38.64
C LEU A 841 -3.83 16.53 -39.70
N PRO A 842 -3.78 15.45 -40.49
CA PRO A 842 -4.86 15.05 -41.40
C PRO A 842 -6.21 15.00 -40.68
N LYS A 843 -7.30 15.36 -41.37
CA LYS A 843 -8.63 15.43 -40.74
C LYS A 843 -9.05 14.08 -40.13
N ALA A 844 -8.77 12.96 -40.81
CA ALA A 844 -9.04 11.63 -40.26
C ALA A 844 -8.25 11.34 -38.96
N ALA A 845 -6.98 11.74 -38.88
CA ALA A 845 -6.18 11.61 -37.66
C ALA A 845 -6.72 12.47 -36.50
N ARG A 846 -7.20 13.69 -36.79
CA ARG A 846 -7.88 14.54 -35.78
C ARG A 846 -9.21 13.96 -35.32
N ASN A 847 -10.06 13.52 -36.25
CA ASN A 847 -11.30 12.82 -35.93
C ASN A 847 -11.04 11.62 -35.01
N TYR A 848 -9.97 10.85 -35.27
CA TYR A 848 -9.58 9.69 -34.44
C TYR A 848 -9.20 10.09 -33.00
N VAL A 849 -8.36 11.13 -32.84
CA VAL A 849 -8.02 11.73 -31.54
C VAL A 849 -9.26 12.23 -30.80
N GLU A 850 -10.15 12.92 -31.51
CA GLU A 850 -11.39 13.48 -30.95
C GLU A 850 -12.35 12.37 -30.51
N ARG A 851 -12.53 11.34 -31.32
CA ARG A 851 -13.43 10.23 -31.03
C ARG A 851 -13.01 9.41 -29.80
N ILE A 852 -11.71 9.21 -29.58
CA ILE A 852 -11.21 8.59 -28.34
C ILE A 852 -11.52 9.47 -27.12
N GLY A 853 -11.38 10.79 -27.24
CA GLY A 853 -11.74 11.73 -26.17
C GLY A 853 -13.24 11.71 -25.84
N GLU A 854 -14.11 11.71 -26.86
CA GLU A 854 -15.57 11.56 -26.70
C GLU A 854 -15.94 10.26 -25.98
N LEU A 855 -15.44 9.13 -26.46
CA LEU A 855 -15.82 7.80 -25.98
C LEU A 855 -15.34 7.51 -24.55
N THR A 856 -14.19 8.09 -24.16
CA THR A 856 -13.61 7.94 -22.82
C THR A 856 -14.07 8.99 -21.83
N GLY A 857 -14.51 10.17 -22.30
CA GLY A 857 -14.80 11.33 -21.45
C GLY A 857 -13.56 12.03 -20.89
N VAL A 858 -12.35 11.73 -21.41
CA VAL A 858 -11.08 12.30 -20.93
C VAL A 858 -10.36 13.02 -22.09
N PRO A 859 -9.94 14.30 -21.93
CA PRO A 859 -9.32 15.05 -23.01
C PRO A 859 -7.91 14.52 -23.34
N ILE A 860 -7.54 14.54 -24.61
CA ILE A 860 -6.19 14.20 -25.07
C ILE A 860 -5.40 15.50 -25.25
N HIS A 861 -4.40 15.75 -24.40
CA HIS A 861 -3.55 16.96 -24.46
C HIS A 861 -2.20 16.72 -25.14
N TYR A 862 -1.78 15.45 -25.24
CA TYR A 862 -0.48 15.07 -25.80
C TYR A 862 -0.68 13.98 -26.86
N ILE A 863 0.00 14.10 -28.00
CA ILE A 863 -0.11 13.15 -29.11
C ILE A 863 1.30 12.83 -29.61
N GLY A 864 1.76 11.60 -29.40
CA GLY A 864 3.07 11.13 -29.85
C GLY A 864 3.03 10.67 -31.30
N VAL A 865 3.82 11.30 -32.15
CA VAL A 865 3.96 11.00 -33.60
C VAL A 865 5.33 10.43 -33.96
N GLY A 866 6.13 10.04 -32.98
CA GLY A 866 7.40 9.35 -33.24
C GLY A 866 8.21 9.06 -31.96
N PRO A 867 9.41 8.49 -32.11
CA PRO A 867 10.28 8.11 -30.99
C PRO A 867 11.22 9.23 -30.49
N GLY A 868 11.24 10.40 -31.14
CA GLY A 868 12.09 11.54 -30.75
C GLY A 868 11.54 12.34 -29.57
N ARG A 869 12.41 13.00 -28.80
CA ARG A 869 12.02 13.85 -27.65
C ARG A 869 11.11 15.02 -28.06
N ASP A 870 11.25 15.47 -29.30
CA ASP A 870 10.48 16.54 -29.93
C ASP A 870 9.22 16.06 -30.67
N ALA A 871 9.04 14.75 -30.88
CA ALA A 871 7.97 14.16 -31.69
C ALA A 871 6.62 14.06 -30.93
N LEU A 872 6.27 15.12 -30.22
CA LEU A 872 5.08 15.24 -29.38
C LEU A 872 4.31 16.52 -29.74
N ILE A 873 3.07 16.35 -30.18
CA ILE A 873 2.11 17.43 -30.43
C ILE A 873 1.34 17.72 -29.14
N TYR A 874 1.12 19.00 -28.87
CA TYR A 874 0.25 19.48 -27.79
C TYR A 874 -1.11 19.91 -28.37
N LYS A 875 -2.21 19.61 -27.68
CA LYS A 875 -3.59 19.95 -28.07
C LYS A 875 -4.27 20.82 -27.01
#